data_AF-A0A5N6MQC5-F1
#
_entry.id   AF-A0A5N6MQC5-F1
#
_cell.length_a   1.000
_cell.length_b   1.000
_cell.length_c   1.000
_cell.angle_alpha   90.00
_cell.angle_beta   90.00
_cell.angle_gamma   90.00
#
_symmetry.space_group_name_H-M   'P 1'
#
loop_
_entity.id
_entity.type
_entity.pdbx_description
1 polymer ?
#
loop_
_entity_poly.entity_id
_entity_poly.type
_entity_poly.pdbx_seq_one_letter_code
_entity_poly.pdbx_strand_id
1 'polypeptide(L)'
;MALLAASLTAGGLPAQGLVSPGAPVQSQAPAPTDLEKAPARQSDPTETAVPAPAPSGTPDLKLTLPGSTAPAATPAPAPAAATTATPSAEAEESEDDKDKGYEPVVGGGFPVPGPATPLVTDPDGTVRSAVETDISAMHDEGVQSFSSTTGGASTAGAASRSGTIQVTMVFATLKDNKNSVDQQAAKKSITAANDYWRAMSNGRLGMEIVATKSINSTANSGQDYASMMNTIRRDLQWYEDPNEALVVFVPAGDLRSGGYGGILGGGWTSGPTSGSVLMPKPSGFTNNVVTHELGHVLGLLHANSLKCNNGRADVGVGSNGNWNDGSCTSREYGDTSDLMGYAQYSLPVINSYFWDAGVFGRGNEIRNVGTPGSSATYTLLPWAGTAANRAVKFKDTSGETYYLELRTPVGYDAGTAVGGNRGVKIVKADLANNWAVNSLVVAPNTRDFAGYTNANSTWQAGQTFTTHAGTTVRINSVTAGSASITIKNGAAGRAAGPIAAARAAHPELGAAVSDVVDGGLNDGAYQNFAKGAILWSPATGAKVSPNGAIRTAYQKSGFENGPLGYPRSDEMTIPGGKYQDFTNGSILWSSATGAQISVNGAIRTAYQKSGFEGGPLGFPTSGEVTIPGGKYQNFAKGAILWSSAAGAQVSPNGAIRTAYQKSGFENGALGFPTSGEVTIKGGKYQNFTKGAILWSSATGAQISVNGAIRTAYQKSGFEGGPLGFPTSGEVTIPGGKYQNFAKGAILWSSATGAQVSPNGAIRTAYQKSGFENGPLGFPTSGEVTIKGGVYQNFTKGAILWSSATGAQVSLNGAIRTAYQKSGFEGGPLGFPTSGEVSASGGKYQNFAKGTIYWTASTGAQVSPNGSIRDAYKKAGQQGGTLGFPTSGEVTIKGGKYQNFTKGAILWSSATGAQVSLNGAIRTAYQKSGFEGGPLGFPTSGEVSASGGKYQNFAKGTIYWTASTGAQVSPNGSIRDAYKKAGQQGGTLGFPTSGEVTIKGGKYQNFTKGAILWSSATGAQVSPNGAIRTAYQKSGFESGRLGFPKSGEYAVGKTRVQDFQGGKITLETNGKTTTRFN
;
A
#
# COMPACT_ATOMS: atom_id res chain seq x y z
N MET A 1 -20.66 -42.49 -52.70
CA MET A 1 -20.36 -41.84 -54.00
C MET A 1 -21.70 -41.51 -54.66
N ALA A 2 -21.94 -40.36 -55.30
CA ALA A 2 -21.15 -39.11 -55.42
C ALA A 2 -22.00 -37.96 -56.05
N LEU A 3 -21.36 -36.80 -56.29
CA LEU A 3 -21.63 -35.78 -57.33
C LEU A 3 -22.64 -34.59 -57.12
N LEU A 4 -22.30 -33.49 -57.82
CA LEU A 4 -23.07 -32.33 -58.36
C LEU A 4 -23.47 -31.05 -57.55
N ALA A 5 -22.93 -29.91 -58.04
CA ALA A 5 -23.59 -28.65 -58.49
C ALA A 5 -24.17 -27.53 -57.55
N ALA A 6 -24.02 -26.28 -58.07
CA ALA A 6 -24.81 -25.03 -57.85
C ALA A 6 -24.73 -24.27 -56.49
N SER A 7 -24.89 -22.93 -56.36
CA SER A 7 -24.83 -21.77 -57.30
C SER A 7 -24.84 -20.40 -56.56
N LEU A 8 -24.27 -19.33 -57.16
CA LEU A 8 -24.64 -17.88 -57.21
C LEU A 8 -25.30 -17.14 -55.99
N THR A 9 -25.20 -15.81 -55.72
CA THR A 9 -24.48 -14.63 -56.28
C THR A 9 -24.52 -13.41 -55.32
N ALA A 10 -23.53 -12.50 -55.46
CA ALA A 10 -23.57 -11.01 -55.43
C ALA A 10 -24.36 -10.18 -54.37
N GLY A 11 -23.80 -9.00 -54.03
CA GLY A 11 -24.55 -7.83 -53.53
C GLY A 11 -23.87 -7.04 -52.40
N GLY A 12 -23.36 -5.82 -52.68
CA GLY A 12 -22.83 -4.91 -51.66
C GLY A 12 -22.47 -3.53 -52.21
N LEU A 13 -22.31 -2.55 -51.30
CA LEU A 13 -22.19 -1.07 -51.48
C LEU A 13 -23.53 -0.30 -51.45
N PRO A 14 -23.53 1.02 -51.09
CA PRO A 14 -22.39 1.87 -50.75
C PRO A 14 -22.33 2.33 -49.29
N ALA A 15 -21.16 2.81 -48.87
CA ALA A 15 -21.01 3.70 -47.71
C ALA A 15 -21.02 5.17 -48.19
N GLN A 16 -21.58 6.08 -47.40
CA GLN A 16 -21.33 7.52 -47.53
C GLN A 16 -20.33 7.92 -46.44
N GLY A 17 -19.27 8.64 -46.82
CA GLY A 17 -18.31 9.22 -45.86
C GLY A 17 -18.54 10.71 -45.66
N LEU A 18 -17.93 11.28 -44.62
CA LEU A 18 -17.72 12.73 -44.47
C LEU A 18 -16.51 13.01 -43.54
N VAL A 19 -15.54 13.77 -44.08
CA VAL A 19 -14.66 14.75 -43.42
C VAL A 19 -13.92 14.38 -42.11
N SER A 20 -12.59 14.32 -42.21
CA SER A 20 -11.67 14.53 -41.07
C SER A 20 -11.45 16.02 -40.79
N PRO A 21 -11.26 16.42 -39.51
CA PRO A 21 -10.44 17.59 -39.22
C PRO A 21 -9.48 17.42 -38.02
N GLY A 22 -8.34 18.12 -38.08
CA GLY A 22 -7.63 18.64 -36.89
C GLY A 22 -6.65 17.70 -36.17
N ALA A 23 -5.36 18.04 -36.23
CA ALA A 23 -4.40 17.62 -35.22
C ALA A 23 -4.58 18.46 -33.92
N PRO A 24 -4.29 17.92 -32.73
CA PRO A 24 -4.53 18.62 -31.46
C PRO A 24 -3.52 19.75 -31.21
N VAL A 25 -4.03 20.91 -30.79
CA VAL A 25 -3.23 22.04 -30.30
C VAL A 25 -2.69 21.72 -28.91
N GLN A 26 -1.38 21.94 -28.69
CA GLN A 26 -0.80 21.95 -27.34
C GLN A 26 -1.34 23.14 -26.55
N SER A 27 -1.93 22.90 -25.38
CA SER A 27 -2.20 23.92 -24.38
C SER A 27 -1.44 23.58 -23.09
N GLN A 28 -0.93 24.61 -22.41
CA GLN A 28 0.03 24.48 -21.32
C GLN A 28 -0.66 24.13 -19.99
N ALA A 29 0.04 23.38 -19.14
CA ALA A 29 -0.40 23.13 -17.77
C ALA A 29 -0.11 24.34 -16.87
N PRO A 30 -1.05 24.77 -16.00
CA PRO A 30 -0.74 25.65 -14.88
C PRO A 30 0.00 24.88 -13.77
N ALA A 31 1.01 25.53 -13.16
CA ALA A 31 1.66 25.04 -11.95
C ALA A 31 0.74 25.21 -10.71
N PRO A 32 0.95 24.44 -9.62
CA PRO A 32 0.10 24.51 -8.43
C PRO A 32 0.33 25.80 -7.61
N THR A 33 -0.71 26.23 -6.90
CA THR A 33 -0.66 27.32 -5.90
C THR A 33 -0.62 26.77 -4.49
N ASP A 34 0.32 27.24 -3.67
CA ASP A 34 0.45 26.94 -2.24
C ASP A 34 -0.57 27.70 -1.35
N LEU A 35 -0.54 27.37 -0.04
CA LEU A 35 -1.33 27.93 1.08
C LEU A 35 -2.77 27.35 1.18
N GLU A 36 -3.31 26.96 2.35
CA GLU A 36 -2.98 27.34 3.74
C GLU A 36 -2.93 26.19 4.78
N LYS A 37 -2.08 26.43 5.79
CA LYS A 37 -2.24 26.16 7.24
C LYS A 37 -3.47 25.36 7.73
N ALA A 38 -3.20 24.24 8.41
CA ALA A 38 -4.16 23.58 9.31
C ALA A 38 -4.01 24.06 10.77
N PRO A 39 -5.10 24.24 11.54
CA PRO A 39 -5.05 24.50 12.98
C PRO A 39 -5.05 23.21 13.82
N ALA A 40 -4.34 23.21 14.94
CA ALA A 40 -4.34 22.09 15.89
C ALA A 40 -5.56 22.12 16.84
N ARG A 41 -5.94 20.96 17.37
CA ARG A 41 -6.83 20.85 18.54
C ARG A 41 -6.47 19.63 19.40
N GLN A 42 -6.75 19.72 20.70
CA GLN A 42 -6.30 18.78 21.74
C GLN A 42 -7.38 17.76 22.14
N SER A 43 -6.96 16.82 22.99
CA SER A 43 -7.70 16.05 24.01
C SER A 43 -8.73 15.00 23.56
N ASP A 44 -8.46 13.76 23.96
CA ASP A 44 -9.44 12.68 24.19
C ASP A 44 -10.50 13.06 25.25
N PRO A 45 -11.57 12.25 25.40
CA PRO A 45 -11.52 11.28 26.50
C PRO A 45 -12.16 9.89 26.19
N THR A 46 -11.67 8.85 26.90
CA THR A 46 -12.36 7.68 27.52
C THR A 46 -13.64 7.07 26.88
N GLU A 47 -13.90 5.76 26.83
CA GLU A 47 -13.42 4.62 27.65
C GLU A 47 -13.76 3.24 27.02
N THR A 48 -13.46 2.15 27.76
CA THR A 48 -13.92 0.73 27.66
C THR A 48 -13.00 -0.32 27.00
N ALA A 49 -12.65 -1.35 27.79
CA ALA A 49 -12.11 -2.67 27.36
C ALA A 49 -13.28 -3.69 27.20
N VAL A 50 -13.16 -5.01 27.00
CA VAL A 50 -12.49 -6.14 27.72
C VAL A 50 -12.79 -7.43 26.87
N PRO A 51 -12.10 -8.61 26.93
CA PRO A 51 -10.67 -8.98 27.02
C PRO A 51 -10.22 -9.96 25.89
N ALA A 52 -8.99 -10.49 25.98
CA ALA A 52 -8.61 -11.81 25.44
C ALA A 52 -7.63 -12.53 26.43
N PRO A 53 -7.56 -13.88 26.47
CA PRO A 53 -6.90 -14.61 27.56
C PRO A 53 -5.37 -14.85 27.39
N ALA A 54 -4.72 -15.25 28.49
CA ALA A 54 -3.28 -15.44 28.63
C ALA A 54 -2.76 -16.82 28.12
N PRO A 55 -1.43 -17.01 28.16
CA PRO A 55 -0.89 -18.06 29.05
C PRO A 55 0.18 -17.57 30.05
N SER A 56 0.52 -18.44 31.00
CA SER A 56 1.35 -18.20 32.20
C SER A 56 2.82 -18.63 32.07
N GLY A 57 3.76 -18.06 32.85
CA GLY A 57 5.06 -18.73 33.10
C GLY A 57 6.30 -17.91 33.52
N THR A 58 6.22 -16.99 34.50
CA THR A 58 7.40 -16.46 35.26
C THR A 58 7.88 -17.48 36.33
N PRO A 59 9.12 -17.43 36.90
CA PRO A 59 9.83 -16.28 37.53
C PRO A 59 11.31 -16.06 37.09
N ASP A 60 11.74 -14.83 36.80
CA ASP A 60 12.31 -13.79 37.71
C ASP A 60 13.78 -13.98 38.14
N LEU A 61 14.56 -12.90 37.99
CA LEU A 61 15.27 -12.25 39.11
C LEU A 61 15.66 -10.81 38.74
N LYS A 62 15.46 -9.86 39.66
CA LYS A 62 15.72 -8.41 39.50
C LYS A 62 17.00 -7.99 40.25
N LEU A 63 17.61 -6.87 39.84
CA LEU A 63 18.14 -5.87 40.76
C LEU A 63 18.22 -4.47 40.10
N THR A 64 18.32 -3.41 40.91
CA THR A 64 18.11 -1.99 40.52
C THR A 64 19.16 -1.04 41.12
N LEU A 65 19.48 0.09 40.45
CA LEU A 65 20.27 1.21 41.00
C LEU A 65 19.78 2.61 40.47
N PRO A 66 19.84 3.71 41.25
CA PRO A 66 19.41 5.08 40.83
C PRO A 66 20.44 6.24 41.07
N GLY A 67 20.19 7.43 40.46
CA GLY A 67 20.80 8.77 40.78
C GLY A 67 22.17 9.08 40.12
N SER A 68 22.43 10.18 39.37
CA SER A 68 22.36 11.66 39.58
C SER A 68 23.55 12.23 40.40
N THR A 69 24.18 13.42 40.19
CA THR A 69 23.83 14.70 39.51
C THR A 69 25.11 15.45 38.99
N ALA A 70 25.02 16.68 38.44
CA ALA A 70 26.14 17.55 37.94
C ALA A 70 26.06 19.02 38.46
N PRO A 71 27.07 19.91 38.26
CA PRO A 71 26.82 21.24 37.61
C PRO A 71 27.98 22.03 36.90
N ALA A 72 27.63 22.83 35.87
CA ALA A 72 28.01 24.25 35.50
C ALA A 72 29.48 24.84 35.55
N ALA A 73 29.92 25.90 34.80
CA ALA A 73 29.47 26.61 33.56
C ALA A 73 30.44 27.75 33.04
N THR A 74 30.44 28.07 31.71
CA THR A 74 30.66 29.40 31.00
C THR A 74 31.94 30.30 31.18
N PRO A 75 32.27 31.32 30.31
CA PRO A 75 31.84 31.73 28.94
C PRO A 75 33.01 32.05 27.91
N ALA A 76 32.72 32.75 26.78
CA ALA A 76 33.58 33.03 25.57
C ALA A 76 34.34 34.40 25.58
N PRO A 77 35.10 34.89 24.53
CA PRO A 77 34.67 35.18 23.12
C PRO A 77 35.72 34.97 21.97
N ALA A 78 35.45 35.49 20.76
CA ALA A 78 36.19 35.35 19.46
C ALA A 78 36.70 36.72 18.90
N PRO A 79 37.15 36.98 17.61
CA PRO A 79 37.22 36.20 16.33
C PRO A 79 38.68 36.11 15.74
N ALA A 80 39.12 36.21 14.46
CA ALA A 80 38.56 36.54 13.12
C ALA A 80 39.44 36.05 11.89
N ALA A 81 39.05 36.47 10.66
CA ALA A 81 39.66 36.51 9.29
C ALA A 81 41.16 36.13 9.04
N ALA A 82 41.62 35.48 7.94
CA ALA A 82 41.34 35.50 6.47
C ALA A 82 42.15 36.58 5.68
N THR A 83 42.69 36.44 4.44
CA THR A 83 42.65 35.40 3.36
C THR A 83 43.72 35.68 2.25
N THR A 84 44.10 34.67 1.40
CA THR A 84 44.63 34.77 -0.02
C THR A 84 45.93 35.57 -0.34
N ALA A 85 46.71 35.36 -1.43
CA ALA A 85 46.94 34.27 -2.41
C ALA A 85 48.26 34.52 -3.25
N THR A 86 48.62 33.58 -4.14
CA THR A 86 49.77 33.47 -5.08
C THR A 86 49.77 34.46 -6.29
N PRO A 87 50.75 34.49 -7.27
CA PRO A 87 52.02 33.71 -7.47
C PRO A 87 53.31 34.49 -7.98
N SER A 88 54.44 33.76 -8.10
CA SER A 88 55.58 33.82 -9.07
C SER A 88 56.35 35.11 -9.43
N ALA A 89 57.70 35.08 -9.33
CA ALA A 89 58.65 35.02 -10.47
C ALA A 89 60.16 35.02 -10.03
N GLU A 90 61.06 34.78 -10.99
CA GLU A 90 62.47 34.34 -10.93
C GLU A 90 63.55 35.20 -10.19
N ALA A 91 64.48 34.46 -9.57
CA ALA A 91 65.91 34.68 -9.20
C ALA A 91 66.69 35.99 -9.51
N GLU A 92 67.51 36.44 -8.53
CA GLU A 92 69.00 36.40 -8.62
C GLU A 92 69.74 36.62 -7.27
N GLU A 93 71.05 36.27 -7.26
CA GLU A 93 72.18 36.54 -6.34
C GLU A 93 72.10 36.62 -4.78
N SER A 94 72.96 35.78 -4.14
CA SER A 94 73.95 36.08 -3.08
C SER A 94 73.64 36.05 -1.56
N GLU A 95 74.56 35.36 -0.85
CA GLU A 95 75.09 35.51 0.53
C GLU A 95 74.21 35.99 1.71
N ASP A 96 73.73 35.06 2.55
CA ASP A 96 74.08 34.97 3.99
C ASP A 96 73.62 33.62 4.61
N ASP A 97 74.45 32.56 4.59
CA ASP A 97 74.02 31.21 5.03
C ASP A 97 74.09 31.03 6.56
N LYS A 98 73.06 31.54 7.25
CA LYS A 98 72.85 31.45 8.70
C LYS A 98 71.40 31.19 9.13
N ASP A 99 70.69 30.29 8.46
CA ASP A 99 69.63 29.54 9.15
C ASP A 99 69.50 28.11 8.64
N LYS A 100 69.60 27.12 9.54
CA LYS A 100 69.57 25.70 9.15
C LYS A 100 68.13 25.21 9.12
N GLY A 101 67.54 25.28 7.92
CA GLY A 101 66.14 24.94 7.66
C GLY A 101 65.69 23.61 8.26
N TYR A 102 64.54 23.66 8.95
CA TYR A 102 63.83 22.49 9.47
C TYR A 102 62.81 22.00 8.43
N GLU A 103 63.05 20.83 7.86
CA GLU A 103 62.17 20.13 6.91
C GLU A 103 61.69 18.80 7.53
N PRO A 104 60.45 18.70 8.03
CA PRO A 104 59.93 17.47 8.64
C PRO A 104 59.44 16.49 7.57
N VAL A 105 60.38 15.78 6.94
CA VAL A 105 60.04 14.68 6.02
C VAL A 105 59.61 13.45 6.82
N VAL A 106 58.32 13.13 6.74
CA VAL A 106 57.71 11.91 7.30
C VAL A 106 56.90 11.26 6.20
N GLY A 107 56.99 9.93 6.07
CA GLY A 107 56.24 9.16 5.08
C GLY A 107 54.72 9.18 5.31
N GLY A 108 53.99 8.55 4.39
CA GLY A 108 52.55 8.31 4.54
C GLY A 108 52.25 7.65 5.88
N GLY A 109 51.31 8.22 6.63
CA GLY A 109 50.82 7.64 7.87
C GLY A 109 49.85 6.49 7.61
N PHE A 110 49.47 5.82 8.68
CA PHE A 110 48.46 4.75 8.65
C PHE A 110 47.21 5.23 9.41
N PRO A 111 46.06 5.45 8.73
CA PRO A 111 44.90 6.15 9.31
C PRO A 111 43.79 5.19 9.76
N VAL A 112 43.52 5.10 11.06
CA VAL A 112 42.45 4.23 11.58
C VAL A 112 41.05 4.77 11.22
N PRO A 113 40.22 4.05 10.43
CA PRO A 113 38.92 4.52 9.98
C PRO A 113 37.83 4.34 11.05
N GLY A 114 36.92 5.31 11.11
CA GLY A 114 35.77 5.26 12.00
C GLY A 114 34.48 4.76 11.34
N PRO A 115 33.39 4.64 12.12
CA PRO A 115 32.09 4.15 11.63
C PRO A 115 31.44 5.01 10.53
N ALA A 116 31.94 6.23 10.31
CA ALA A 116 31.43 7.20 9.35
C ALA A 116 32.33 7.35 8.10
N THR A 117 33.50 6.72 8.08
CA THR A 117 34.32 6.64 6.87
C THR A 117 33.60 5.72 5.86
N PRO A 118 33.68 5.97 4.54
CA PRO A 118 33.19 5.03 3.55
C PRO A 118 34.17 3.86 3.35
N LEU A 119 33.64 2.69 2.97
CA LEU A 119 34.43 1.63 2.33
C LEU A 119 34.39 1.83 0.82
N VAL A 120 35.55 1.74 0.17
CA VAL A 120 35.67 1.65 -1.29
C VAL A 120 35.89 0.19 -1.67
N THR A 121 35.34 -0.22 -2.81
CA THR A 121 35.75 -1.43 -3.51
C THR A 121 36.41 -1.01 -4.80
N ASP A 122 37.67 -1.35 -4.96
CA ASP A 122 38.50 -0.89 -6.07
C ASP A 122 38.30 -1.73 -7.34
N PRO A 123 38.83 -1.31 -8.50
CA PRO A 123 38.66 -2.04 -9.77
C PRO A 123 39.23 -3.46 -9.77
N ASP A 124 40.17 -3.78 -8.87
CA ASP A 124 40.70 -5.13 -8.64
C ASP A 124 39.86 -5.96 -7.64
N GLY A 125 38.89 -5.34 -6.98
CA GLY A 125 38.02 -5.95 -5.98
C GLY A 125 38.53 -5.91 -4.54
N THR A 126 39.66 -5.26 -4.25
CA THR A 126 40.11 -4.98 -2.87
C THR A 126 39.05 -4.14 -2.14
N VAL A 127 39.00 -4.24 -0.81
CA VAL A 127 38.09 -3.43 0.01
C VAL A 127 38.89 -2.76 1.09
N ARG A 128 38.99 -1.43 0.97
CA ARG A 128 39.76 -0.57 1.86
C ARG A 128 38.94 0.61 2.34
N SER A 129 39.48 1.31 3.32
CA SER A 129 39.01 2.64 3.71
C SER A 129 39.11 3.59 2.51
N ALA A 130 38.11 4.46 2.32
CA ALA A 130 38.05 5.39 1.18
C ALA A 130 39.22 6.40 1.09
N VAL A 131 40.10 6.43 2.09
CA VAL A 131 41.27 7.32 2.17
C VAL A 131 42.59 6.68 1.73
N GLU A 132 42.65 5.36 1.54
CA GLU A 132 43.90 4.66 1.16
C GLU A 132 44.27 4.80 -0.34
N THR A 133 43.50 5.57 -1.12
CA THR A 133 43.57 5.55 -2.60
C THR A 133 44.91 5.94 -3.21
N ASP A 134 45.78 6.66 -2.48
CA ASP A 134 47.06 7.18 -2.97
C ASP A 134 48.32 6.52 -2.37
N ILE A 135 48.21 5.52 -1.46
CA ILE A 135 49.39 4.91 -0.83
C ILE A 135 50.34 4.30 -1.89
N SER A 136 49.79 3.73 -2.97
CA SER A 136 50.56 3.23 -4.11
C SER A 136 51.28 4.32 -4.93
N ALA A 137 50.83 5.58 -4.88
CA ALA A 137 51.51 6.70 -5.54
C ALA A 137 52.69 7.23 -4.69
N MET A 138 52.60 7.10 -3.36
CA MET A 138 53.67 7.52 -2.43
C MET A 138 54.94 6.64 -2.49
N HIS A 139 54.97 5.60 -3.33
CA HIS A 139 56.11 4.69 -3.50
C HIS A 139 57.12 5.09 -4.59
N ASP A 140 56.78 6.03 -5.50
CA ASP A 140 57.54 6.27 -6.75
C ASP A 140 58.10 7.71 -6.91
N GLU A 141 57.71 8.65 -6.04
CA GLU A 141 58.24 10.04 -6.04
C GLU A 141 59.61 10.10 -5.33
N GLY A 142 60.69 10.12 -6.13
CA GLY A 142 62.07 10.01 -5.65
C GLY A 142 62.62 11.24 -4.92
N VAL A 143 62.63 11.21 -3.58
CA VAL A 143 63.38 12.14 -2.72
C VAL A 143 64.60 11.44 -2.11
N GLN A 144 65.80 12.02 -2.25
CA GLN A 144 67.01 11.48 -1.63
C GLN A 144 66.94 11.60 -0.10
N SER A 145 66.69 10.48 0.57
CA SER A 145 66.53 10.39 2.02
C SER A 145 67.82 9.93 2.71
N PHE A 146 67.96 10.32 3.98
CA PHE A 146 69.21 10.20 4.75
C PHE A 146 69.54 8.73 5.11
N SER A 147 70.68 8.23 4.61
CA SER A 147 71.41 7.06 5.13
C SER A 147 70.61 5.82 5.60
N SER A 148 69.77 5.27 4.73
CA SER A 148 69.54 3.81 4.59
C SER A 148 69.43 2.94 5.87
N THR A 149 68.56 3.28 6.83
CA THR A 149 67.93 2.28 7.72
C THR A 149 66.55 2.70 8.22
N THR A 150 65.59 1.78 8.20
CA THR A 150 64.28 1.85 8.91
C THR A 150 63.46 3.14 8.76
N GLY A 151 63.00 3.44 7.53
CA GLY A 151 62.03 4.52 7.23
C GLY A 151 60.60 4.03 6.87
N GLY A 152 60.34 2.73 7.01
CA GLY A 152 59.03 2.10 6.84
C GLY A 152 58.90 0.90 7.79
N ALA A 153 57.70 0.37 7.98
CA ALA A 153 57.43 -0.73 8.91
C ALA A 153 58.33 -1.94 8.62
N SER A 154 59.35 -2.16 9.44
CA SER A 154 60.51 -2.96 9.05
C SER A 154 60.17 -4.44 8.89
N THR A 155 60.33 -4.97 7.68
CA THR A 155 60.24 -6.42 7.38
C THR A 155 61.40 -7.22 7.97
N ALA A 156 62.44 -6.55 8.48
CA ALA A 156 63.45 -7.16 9.33
C ALA A 156 62.82 -7.68 10.63
N GLY A 157 63.07 -8.94 10.97
CA GLY A 157 62.51 -9.58 12.17
C GLY A 157 62.84 -8.78 13.44
N ALA A 158 61.80 -8.34 14.14
CA ALA A 158 61.95 -7.40 15.25
C ALA A 158 62.85 -7.97 16.36
N ALA A 159 63.91 -7.24 16.71
CA ALA A 159 64.58 -7.45 17.99
C ALA A 159 63.55 -7.35 19.13
N SER A 160 63.73 -8.12 20.21
CA SER A 160 62.72 -8.25 21.26
C SER A 160 62.39 -6.89 21.90
N ARG A 161 61.29 -6.27 21.48
CA ARG A 161 60.93 -4.91 21.91
C ARG A 161 60.85 -4.82 23.43
N SER A 162 61.52 -3.83 24.01
CA SER A 162 61.65 -3.66 25.46
C SER A 162 62.00 -2.22 25.84
N GLY A 163 61.77 -1.88 27.11
CA GLY A 163 62.00 -0.54 27.68
C GLY A 163 60.70 0.24 27.84
N THR A 164 60.80 1.41 28.47
CA THR A 164 59.68 2.36 28.58
C THR A 164 59.74 3.32 27.38
N ILE A 165 58.63 3.50 26.68
CA ILE A 165 58.48 4.52 25.65
C ILE A 165 58.08 5.82 26.36
N GLN A 166 58.89 6.86 26.19
CA GLN A 166 58.69 8.19 26.75
C GLN A 166 57.66 8.95 25.91
N VAL A 167 56.44 9.10 26.43
CA VAL A 167 55.34 9.75 25.74
C VAL A 167 55.34 11.25 26.05
N THR A 168 55.64 12.07 25.04
CA THR A 168 55.34 13.51 25.06
C THR A 168 53.92 13.72 24.52
N MET A 169 52.99 14.10 25.40
CA MET A 169 51.64 14.49 24.98
C MET A 169 51.60 15.95 24.56
N VAL A 170 50.95 16.25 23.44
CA VAL A 170 50.73 17.62 22.96
C VAL A 170 49.26 17.88 22.72
N PHE A 171 48.73 18.95 23.30
CA PHE A 171 47.40 19.47 23.01
C PHE A 171 47.54 20.66 22.05
N ALA A 172 47.30 20.42 20.76
CA ALA A 172 47.51 21.41 19.71
C ALA A 172 46.22 22.15 19.37
N THR A 173 46.17 23.42 19.74
CA THR A 173 45.13 24.37 19.31
C THR A 173 45.37 24.67 17.83
N LEU A 174 44.37 24.45 16.97
CA LEU A 174 44.50 24.70 15.53
C LEU A 174 44.19 26.17 15.19
N LYS A 175 44.71 26.64 14.07
CA LYS A 175 44.54 28.00 13.55
C LYS A 175 43.08 28.42 13.41
N ASP A 176 42.25 27.49 12.93
CA ASP A 176 40.82 27.63 12.65
C ASP A 176 39.91 27.05 13.75
N ASN A 177 40.35 25.98 14.42
CA ASN A 177 39.61 25.29 15.47
C ASN A 177 40.31 25.41 16.83
N LYS A 178 39.74 26.27 17.69
CA LYS A 178 40.27 26.59 19.03
C LYS A 178 39.44 26.02 20.19
N ASN A 179 38.64 24.97 19.93
CA ASN A 179 37.90 24.29 20.99
C ASN A 179 38.85 23.57 21.96
N SER A 180 38.38 23.26 23.17
CA SER A 180 39.17 22.50 24.15
C SER A 180 39.22 21.00 23.83
N VAL A 181 40.33 20.37 24.21
CA VAL A 181 40.51 18.91 24.21
C VAL A 181 40.44 18.41 25.65
N ASP A 182 39.73 17.30 25.89
CA ASP A 182 39.71 16.63 27.19
C ASP A 182 41.06 15.97 27.48
N GLN A 183 41.92 16.67 28.23
CA GLN A 183 43.23 16.15 28.61
C GLN A 183 43.16 14.94 29.54
N GLN A 184 42.07 14.74 30.29
CA GLN A 184 41.93 13.61 31.21
C GLN A 184 41.58 12.34 30.44
N ALA A 185 40.64 12.40 29.50
CA ALA A 185 40.34 11.30 28.59
C ALA A 185 41.55 10.95 27.71
N ALA A 186 42.26 11.95 27.19
CA ALA A 186 43.50 11.74 26.45
C ALA A 186 44.57 11.02 27.29
N LYS A 187 44.86 11.48 28.52
CA LYS A 187 45.84 10.83 29.42
C LYS A 187 45.44 9.40 29.77
N LYS A 188 44.14 9.16 30.03
CA LYS A 188 43.59 7.83 30.29
C LYS A 188 43.79 6.86 29.11
N SER A 189 43.77 7.34 27.87
CA SER A 189 44.02 6.50 26.69
C SER A 189 45.47 6.03 26.58
N ILE A 190 46.45 6.87 26.96
CA ILE A 190 47.86 6.43 27.09
C ILE A 190 48.00 5.39 28.20
N THR A 191 47.31 5.56 29.34
CA THR A 191 47.31 4.55 30.42
C THR A 191 46.74 3.21 29.95
N ALA A 192 45.64 3.23 29.21
CA ALA A 192 45.04 2.02 28.64
C ALA A 192 45.99 1.33 27.63
N ALA A 193 46.68 2.10 26.80
CA ALA A 193 47.66 1.59 25.85
C ALA A 193 48.91 1.01 26.55
N ASN A 194 49.43 1.69 27.58
CA ASN A 194 50.49 1.18 28.45
C ASN A 194 50.12 -0.19 29.03
N ASP A 195 48.95 -0.30 29.65
CA ASP A 195 48.54 -1.54 30.31
C ASP A 195 48.33 -2.68 29.30
N TYR A 196 47.78 -2.37 28.12
CA TYR A 196 47.66 -3.31 27.01
C TYR A 196 49.03 -3.79 26.50
N TRP A 197 49.93 -2.88 26.12
CA TRP A 197 51.23 -3.24 25.55
C TRP A 197 52.18 -3.85 26.59
N ARG A 198 52.04 -3.52 27.88
CA ARG A 198 52.64 -4.28 28.99
C ARG A 198 52.10 -5.70 29.05
N ALA A 199 50.79 -5.92 28.89
CA ALA A 199 50.21 -7.26 28.88
C ALA A 199 50.69 -8.08 27.66
N MET A 200 50.67 -7.52 26.45
CA MET A 200 51.14 -8.22 25.24
C MET A 200 52.63 -8.55 25.30
N SER A 201 53.47 -7.64 25.81
CA SER A 201 54.93 -7.84 25.90
C SER A 201 55.39 -8.69 27.10
N ASN A 202 54.46 -9.20 27.94
CA ASN A 202 54.77 -9.81 29.25
C ASN A 202 55.67 -8.87 30.11
N GLY A 203 55.30 -7.60 30.17
CA GLY A 203 55.94 -6.56 31.00
C GLY A 203 57.24 -5.98 30.45
N ARG A 204 57.69 -6.38 29.25
CA ARG A 204 58.96 -5.88 28.66
C ARG A 204 58.86 -4.46 28.10
N LEU A 205 57.71 -4.08 27.55
CA LEU A 205 57.41 -2.72 27.06
C LEU A 205 56.53 -2.00 28.07
N GLY A 206 56.87 -0.75 28.39
CA GLY A 206 56.00 0.20 29.09
C GLY A 206 55.84 1.49 28.28
N MET A 207 54.91 2.36 28.68
CA MET A 207 54.69 3.68 28.11
C MET A 207 54.40 4.67 29.25
N GLU A 208 55.15 5.78 29.33
CA GLU A 208 55.07 6.74 30.44
C GLU A 208 54.94 8.17 29.91
N ILE A 209 54.00 8.95 30.45
CA ILE A 209 53.80 10.35 30.04
C ILE A 209 54.85 11.23 30.73
N VAL A 210 56.02 11.38 30.10
CA VAL A 210 57.13 12.21 30.61
C VAL A 210 56.84 13.71 30.49
N ALA A 211 56.02 14.12 29.53
CA ALA A 211 55.69 15.51 29.28
C ALA A 211 54.24 15.71 28.84
N THR A 212 53.68 16.88 29.18
CA THR A 212 52.45 17.41 28.59
C THR A 212 52.68 18.84 28.17
N LYS A 213 52.52 19.15 26.89
CA LYS A 213 52.63 20.50 26.31
C LYS A 213 51.27 20.92 25.74
N SER A 214 50.99 22.22 25.73
CA SER A 214 49.88 22.81 24.97
C SER A 214 50.47 23.84 24.02
N ILE A 215 50.07 23.84 22.75
CA ILE A 215 50.59 24.76 21.73
C ILE A 215 49.46 25.45 20.96
N ASN A 216 49.81 26.56 20.30
CA ASN A 216 49.04 27.12 19.19
C ASN A 216 49.76 26.75 17.90
N SER A 217 49.17 25.88 17.10
CA SER A 217 49.75 25.40 15.84
C SER A 217 49.32 26.27 14.66
N THR A 218 50.18 26.35 13.64
CA THR A 218 49.87 26.91 12.33
C THR A 218 48.96 26.00 11.48
N ALA A 219 48.79 24.73 11.91
CA ALA A 219 47.91 23.74 11.30
C ALA A 219 46.43 24.13 11.37
N ASN A 220 45.61 23.58 10.48
CA ASN A 220 44.17 23.83 10.40
C ASN A 220 43.37 22.53 10.18
N SER A 221 42.13 22.50 10.66
CA SER A 221 41.26 21.32 10.67
C SER A 221 40.77 20.87 9.28
N GLY A 222 41.06 21.64 8.24
CA GLY A 222 40.84 21.27 6.84
C GLY A 222 41.99 20.49 6.19
N GLN A 223 43.18 20.44 6.80
CA GLN A 223 44.33 19.70 6.26
C GLN A 223 44.08 18.17 6.28
N ASP A 224 44.74 17.49 5.33
CA ASP A 224 45.06 16.08 5.49
C ASP A 224 45.85 15.85 6.80
N TYR A 225 45.55 14.77 7.51
CA TYR A 225 46.10 14.46 8.83
C TYR A 225 47.63 14.31 8.85
N ALA A 226 48.28 13.83 7.77
CA ALA A 226 49.74 13.79 7.69
C ALA A 226 50.32 15.19 7.51
N SER A 227 49.69 16.02 6.67
CA SER A 227 50.03 17.45 6.55
C SER A 227 49.85 18.21 7.88
N MET A 228 48.82 17.85 8.66
CA MET A 228 48.54 18.39 9.99
C MET A 228 49.62 17.98 11.00
N MET A 229 49.98 16.68 11.06
CA MET A 229 51.06 16.18 11.92
C MET A 229 52.41 16.83 11.58
N ASN A 230 52.78 16.91 10.30
CA ASN A 230 54.05 17.53 9.88
C ASN A 230 54.08 19.04 10.22
N THR A 231 52.94 19.73 10.10
CA THR A 231 52.81 21.12 10.54
C THR A 231 52.99 21.26 12.06
N ILE A 232 52.37 20.39 12.85
CA ILE A 232 52.47 20.40 14.32
C ILE A 232 53.89 20.03 14.79
N ARG A 233 54.54 19.03 14.18
CA ARG A 233 55.96 18.70 14.42
C ARG A 233 56.86 19.92 14.20
N ARG A 234 56.64 20.68 13.12
CA ARG A 234 57.37 21.93 12.83
C ARG A 234 57.14 23.01 13.89
N ASP A 235 55.88 23.26 14.27
CA ASP A 235 55.56 24.25 15.31
C ASP A 235 56.12 23.86 16.70
N LEU A 236 56.42 22.57 16.91
CA LEU A 236 57.10 22.03 18.10
C LEU A 236 58.63 21.98 17.99
N GLN A 237 59.19 22.10 16.77
CA GLN A 237 60.55 21.66 16.42
C GLN A 237 60.86 20.24 16.92
N TRP A 238 59.91 19.31 16.75
CA TRP A 238 60.00 17.95 17.26
C TRP A 238 60.89 17.06 16.38
N TYR A 239 61.66 16.20 17.03
CA TYR A 239 62.46 15.10 16.47
C TYR A 239 62.20 13.85 17.30
N GLU A 240 62.31 12.65 16.72
CA GLU A 240 61.96 11.38 17.39
C GLU A 240 63.22 10.59 17.75
N ASP A 241 63.58 10.57 19.04
CA ASP A 241 64.67 9.74 19.57
C ASP A 241 64.24 8.28 19.83
N PRO A 242 65.19 7.33 19.97
CA PRO A 242 64.91 5.95 20.37
C PRO A 242 64.15 5.87 21.69
N ASN A 243 63.07 5.08 21.73
CA ASN A 243 62.14 4.97 22.85
C ASN A 243 61.37 6.25 23.20
N GLU A 244 61.16 7.18 22.25
CA GLU A 244 60.25 8.32 22.41
C GLU A 244 59.02 8.25 21.50
N ALA A 245 57.88 8.74 21.99
CA ALA A 245 56.65 8.88 21.21
C ALA A 245 55.96 10.23 21.41
N LEU A 246 55.68 10.93 20.32
CA LEU A 246 54.86 12.16 20.34
C LEU A 246 53.39 11.80 20.10
N VAL A 247 52.52 12.07 21.08
CA VAL A 247 51.06 11.88 20.91
C VAL A 247 50.36 13.22 20.93
N VAL A 248 49.92 13.66 19.74
CA VAL A 248 49.22 14.92 19.50
C VAL A 248 47.71 14.68 19.57
N PHE A 249 46.99 15.50 20.34
CA PHE A 249 45.54 15.61 20.27
C PHE A 249 45.14 17.00 19.74
N VAL A 250 44.27 17.02 18.73
CA VAL A 250 43.68 18.24 18.14
C VAL A 250 42.18 18.34 18.45
N PRO A 251 41.59 19.55 18.50
CA PRO A 251 40.16 19.74 18.80
C PRO A 251 39.19 19.40 17.65
N ALA A 252 39.66 18.79 16.56
CA ALA A 252 38.80 18.28 15.50
C ALA A 252 37.89 17.14 16.01
N GLY A 253 36.73 16.92 15.39
CA GLY A 253 35.83 15.82 15.75
C GLY A 253 36.30 14.46 15.22
N ASP A 254 36.98 14.52 14.08
CA ASP A 254 37.58 13.48 13.28
C ASP A 254 38.82 14.09 12.57
N LEU A 255 39.68 13.23 12.03
CA LEU A 255 40.75 13.63 11.12
C LEU A 255 40.30 13.46 9.66
N ARG A 256 41.06 14.04 8.74
CA ARG A 256 40.76 14.02 7.30
C ARG A 256 41.88 13.40 6.50
N SER A 257 41.52 12.71 5.43
CA SER A 257 42.47 12.31 4.38
C SER A 257 41.76 12.12 3.04
N GLY A 258 42.44 12.38 1.92
CA GLY A 258 41.84 12.29 0.57
C GLY A 258 40.59 13.16 0.34
N GLY A 259 40.33 14.15 1.20
CA GLY A 259 39.10 14.94 1.22
C GLY A 259 37.93 14.34 2.03
N TYR A 260 38.05 13.10 2.50
CA TYR A 260 37.08 12.45 3.39
C TYR A 260 37.37 12.72 4.86
N GLY A 261 36.34 12.54 5.70
CA GLY A 261 36.45 12.55 7.17
C GLY A 261 36.22 11.17 7.80
N GLY A 262 35.92 11.16 9.09
CA GLY A 262 35.65 9.96 9.89
C GLY A 262 36.89 9.22 10.40
N ILE A 263 38.10 9.66 10.08
CA ILE A 263 39.35 9.06 10.55
C ILE A 263 39.52 9.36 12.05
N LEU A 264 39.81 8.33 12.85
CA LEU A 264 39.79 8.42 14.32
C LEU A 264 41.17 8.56 14.96
N GLY A 265 42.23 8.40 14.17
CA GLY A 265 43.62 8.59 14.56
C GLY A 265 44.53 8.37 13.35
N GLY A 266 45.83 8.56 13.53
CA GLY A 266 46.83 8.13 12.57
C GLY A 266 48.21 7.98 13.20
N GLY A 267 48.92 6.93 12.80
CA GLY A 267 50.17 6.50 13.42
C GLY A 267 51.35 6.45 12.45
N TRP A 268 52.54 6.74 12.98
CA TRP A 268 53.82 6.70 12.28
C TRP A 268 54.87 5.97 13.12
N THR A 269 55.72 5.17 12.48
CA THR A 269 56.92 4.59 13.10
C THR A 269 58.18 5.26 12.54
N SER A 270 59.11 5.55 13.44
CA SER A 270 60.46 6.05 13.15
C SER A 270 61.52 5.11 13.73
N GLY A 271 61.11 3.91 14.16
CA GLY A 271 61.92 2.90 14.82
C GLY A 271 61.04 1.89 15.57
N PRO A 272 61.57 0.71 15.99
CA PRO A 272 60.76 -0.37 16.56
C PRO A 272 60.08 -0.04 17.91
N THR A 273 60.43 1.10 18.52
CA THR A 273 59.92 1.63 19.79
C THR A 273 59.70 3.15 19.75
N SER A 274 59.71 3.78 18.56
CA SER A 274 59.65 5.25 18.40
C SER A 274 58.75 5.69 17.26
N GLY A 275 58.13 6.87 17.39
CA GLY A 275 57.25 7.41 16.36
C GLY A 275 56.29 8.47 16.88
N SER A 276 55.19 8.69 16.15
CA SER A 276 54.17 9.67 16.53
C SER A 276 52.76 9.18 16.28
N VAL A 277 51.81 9.79 16.98
CA VAL A 277 50.37 9.56 16.84
C VAL A 277 49.64 10.89 16.76
N LEU A 278 48.75 11.05 15.78
CA LEU A 278 47.78 12.15 15.72
C LEU A 278 46.40 11.64 16.09
N MET A 279 45.73 12.33 17.03
CA MET A 279 44.37 12.04 17.46
C MET A 279 43.46 13.25 17.28
N PRO A 280 42.19 13.07 16.83
CA PRO A 280 41.14 14.05 17.05
C PRO A 280 40.79 14.11 18.54
N LYS A 281 39.81 14.94 18.92
CA LYS A 281 39.42 15.09 20.32
C LYS A 281 38.89 13.75 20.88
N PRO A 282 39.15 13.42 22.16
CA PRO A 282 38.74 12.15 22.74
C PRO A 282 37.26 11.81 22.56
N SER A 283 37.01 10.55 22.25
CA SER A 283 35.70 9.93 22.03
C SER A 283 35.64 8.58 22.74
N GLY A 284 34.50 7.87 22.65
CA GLY A 284 34.37 6.52 23.21
C GLY A 284 35.33 5.49 22.61
N PHE A 285 35.88 5.73 21.41
CA PHE A 285 36.83 4.83 20.75
C PHE A 285 38.30 5.11 21.10
N THR A 286 38.61 6.25 21.71
CA THR A 286 40.00 6.75 21.83
C THR A 286 40.94 5.80 22.58
N ASN A 287 40.47 5.02 23.56
CA ASN A 287 41.31 4.00 24.20
C ASN A 287 41.78 2.91 23.22
N ASN A 288 40.88 2.43 22.36
CA ASN A 288 41.18 1.42 21.34
C ASN A 288 42.09 2.01 20.27
N VAL A 289 41.70 3.15 19.70
CA VAL A 289 42.44 3.78 18.60
C VAL A 289 43.85 4.17 19.05
N VAL A 290 44.04 4.88 20.17
CA VAL A 290 45.39 5.20 20.68
C VAL A 290 46.26 3.95 20.91
N THR A 291 45.67 2.85 21.34
CA THR A 291 46.40 1.58 21.50
C THR A 291 46.79 0.97 20.14
N HIS A 292 45.93 1.12 19.11
CA HIS A 292 46.17 0.73 17.71
C HIS A 292 47.25 1.60 17.06
N GLU A 293 47.18 2.93 17.18
CA GLU A 293 48.19 3.85 16.63
C GLU A 293 49.57 3.61 17.26
N LEU A 294 49.61 3.27 18.55
CA LEU A 294 50.83 2.84 19.22
C LEU A 294 51.30 1.44 18.77
N GLY A 295 50.42 0.63 18.17
CA GLY A 295 50.78 -0.56 17.39
C GLY A 295 51.50 -0.20 16.09
N HIS A 296 51.09 0.87 15.40
CA HIS A 296 51.84 1.43 14.26
C HIS A 296 53.20 1.96 14.68
N VAL A 297 53.30 2.70 15.79
CA VAL A 297 54.59 3.13 16.38
C VAL A 297 55.52 1.94 16.62
N LEU A 298 54.98 0.81 17.09
CA LEU A 298 55.73 -0.44 17.26
C LEU A 298 56.05 -1.14 15.92
N GLY A 299 55.50 -0.73 14.78
CA GLY A 299 55.75 -1.30 13.46
C GLY A 299 54.85 -2.50 13.08
N LEU A 300 53.63 -2.56 13.62
CA LEU A 300 52.55 -3.43 13.12
C LEU A 300 51.68 -2.65 12.13
N LEU A 301 51.14 -3.33 11.10
CA LEU A 301 50.12 -2.78 10.22
C LEU A 301 48.79 -3.56 10.37
N HIS A 302 47.95 -3.63 9.34
CA HIS A 302 46.51 -3.89 9.49
C HIS A 302 46.17 -5.38 9.64
N ALA A 303 45.16 -5.65 10.46
CA ALA A 303 44.55 -6.98 10.61
C ALA A 303 43.47 -7.17 9.54
N ASN A 304 43.90 -7.64 8.37
CA ASN A 304 43.05 -7.80 7.19
C ASN A 304 42.26 -9.11 7.26
N SER A 305 41.19 -9.21 6.47
CA SER A 305 40.49 -10.47 6.23
C SER A 305 40.59 -10.87 4.76
N LEU A 306 40.74 -12.17 4.49
CA LEU A 306 40.67 -12.69 3.13
C LEU A 306 39.25 -12.52 2.57
N LYS A 307 39.10 -11.69 1.53
CA LYS A 307 37.88 -11.58 0.73
C LYS A 307 38.03 -12.45 -0.52
N CYS A 308 37.14 -13.41 -0.74
CA CYS A 308 37.05 -14.15 -2.01
C CYS A 308 35.60 -14.19 -2.49
N ASN A 309 35.34 -13.63 -3.67
CA ASN A 309 34.00 -13.54 -4.24
C ASN A 309 33.40 -14.92 -4.57
N ASN A 310 34.24 -15.89 -4.97
CA ASN A 310 33.82 -17.28 -5.14
C ASN A 310 33.49 -17.97 -3.79
N GLY A 311 34.03 -17.50 -2.67
CA GLY A 311 33.85 -18.04 -1.31
C GLY A 311 34.76 -19.21 -0.94
N ARG A 312 35.90 -19.37 -1.61
CA ARG A 312 36.92 -20.37 -1.25
C ARG A 312 37.60 -20.02 0.08
N ALA A 313 37.90 -21.04 0.90
CA ALA A 313 38.43 -20.83 2.25
C ALA A 313 39.83 -20.20 2.30
N ASP A 314 40.68 -20.42 1.28
CA ASP A 314 42.07 -19.97 1.25
C ASP A 314 42.59 -19.76 -0.18
N VAL A 315 43.60 -18.89 -0.33
CA VAL A 315 44.32 -18.60 -1.59
C VAL A 315 45.79 -18.32 -1.28
N GLY A 316 46.70 -18.80 -2.13
CA GLY A 316 48.13 -18.49 -2.04
C GLY A 316 48.53 -17.33 -2.95
N VAL A 317 49.69 -16.74 -2.69
CA VAL A 317 50.25 -15.63 -3.49
C VAL A 317 51.24 -16.14 -4.55
N GLY A 318 51.30 -15.46 -5.70
CA GLY A 318 52.23 -15.75 -6.79
C GLY A 318 53.60 -15.11 -6.58
N SER A 319 54.61 -15.50 -7.38
CA SER A 319 55.97 -14.95 -7.28
C SER A 319 56.10 -13.45 -7.61
N ASN A 320 55.02 -12.84 -8.09
CA ASN A 320 54.88 -11.41 -8.38
C ASN A 320 54.12 -10.63 -7.27
N GLY A 321 53.77 -11.26 -6.15
CA GLY A 321 52.99 -10.63 -5.07
C GLY A 321 51.47 -10.62 -5.28
N ASN A 322 50.96 -11.06 -6.44
CA ASN A 322 49.52 -11.07 -6.70
C ASN A 322 48.85 -12.35 -6.21
N TRP A 323 47.57 -12.28 -5.84
CA TRP A 323 46.76 -13.47 -5.52
C TRP A 323 46.68 -14.41 -6.73
N ASN A 324 46.89 -15.72 -6.53
CA ASN A 324 46.79 -16.73 -7.59
C ASN A 324 45.34 -16.97 -8.10
N ASP A 325 44.36 -16.24 -7.56
CA ASP A 325 42.96 -16.24 -7.97
C ASP A 325 42.44 -14.81 -7.89
N GLY A 326 42.23 -14.18 -9.05
CA GLY A 326 41.76 -12.79 -9.16
C GLY A 326 40.31 -12.56 -8.73
N SER A 327 39.63 -13.56 -8.15
CA SER A 327 38.39 -13.35 -7.40
C SER A 327 38.62 -13.18 -5.89
N CYS A 328 39.87 -13.29 -5.43
CA CYS A 328 40.31 -13.05 -4.06
C CYS A 328 41.16 -11.79 -3.94
N THR A 329 40.94 -11.06 -2.84
CA THR A 329 41.60 -9.80 -2.49
C THR A 329 41.74 -9.68 -0.97
N SER A 330 42.62 -8.79 -0.53
CA SER A 330 42.63 -8.37 0.87
C SER A 330 41.48 -7.41 1.13
N ARG A 331 40.83 -7.58 2.28
CA ARG A 331 39.96 -6.58 2.86
C ARG A 331 40.62 -6.00 4.11
N GLU A 332 40.96 -4.72 4.01
CA GLU A 332 41.62 -3.92 5.05
C GLU A 332 40.81 -3.93 6.36
N TYR A 333 41.49 -3.99 7.51
CA TYR A 333 40.92 -3.98 8.87
C TYR A 333 39.85 -5.06 9.17
N GLY A 334 39.60 -5.99 8.24
CA GLY A 334 38.47 -6.92 8.27
C GLY A 334 38.52 -7.96 9.38
N ASP A 335 39.66 -8.15 10.05
CA ASP A 335 39.75 -8.93 11.27
C ASP A 335 39.32 -8.11 12.49
N THR A 336 38.01 -7.87 12.61
CA THR A 336 37.44 -7.12 13.73
C THR A 336 37.48 -7.86 15.08
N SER A 337 38.18 -9.00 15.14
CA SER A 337 38.54 -9.68 16.38
C SER A 337 39.96 -9.34 16.87
N ASP A 338 40.67 -8.46 16.17
CA ASP A 338 42.02 -7.98 16.48
C ASP A 338 42.05 -6.53 16.96
N LEU A 339 43.13 -6.10 17.62
CA LEU A 339 43.34 -4.69 17.95
C LEU A 339 43.68 -3.90 16.69
N MET A 340 44.56 -4.46 15.84
CA MET A 340 45.00 -3.86 14.59
C MET A 340 43.95 -4.00 13.47
N GLY A 341 42.74 -4.46 13.81
CA GLY A 341 41.55 -4.40 12.97
C GLY A 341 40.76 -3.10 13.20
N TYR A 342 39.52 -3.10 12.72
CA TYR A 342 38.64 -1.92 12.77
C TYR A 342 38.38 -1.36 14.18
N ALA A 343 38.26 -0.03 14.26
CA ALA A 343 38.07 0.75 15.49
C ALA A 343 36.82 0.38 16.29
N GLN A 344 36.98 0.11 17.59
CA GLN A 344 35.91 -0.44 18.44
C GLN A 344 36.05 -0.05 19.92
N TYR A 345 35.05 -0.38 20.75
CA TYR A 345 35.11 -0.10 22.20
C TYR A 345 35.98 -1.10 22.97
N SER A 346 36.27 -2.27 22.39
CA SER A 346 37.07 -3.33 23.00
C SER A 346 38.57 -3.12 22.75
N LEU A 347 39.40 -3.76 23.58
CA LEU A 347 40.84 -3.90 23.37
C LEU A 347 41.19 -5.38 23.17
N PRO A 348 40.77 -6.03 22.07
CA PRO A 348 41.06 -7.46 21.82
C PRO A 348 42.56 -7.74 21.68
N VAL A 349 42.97 -9.00 21.86
CA VAL A 349 44.39 -9.41 21.77
C VAL A 349 44.84 -9.50 20.30
N ILE A 350 46.00 -8.91 19.98
CA ILE A 350 46.63 -9.09 18.65
C ILE A 350 46.81 -10.58 18.32
N ASN A 351 46.56 -10.95 17.07
CA ASN A 351 46.66 -12.32 16.62
C ASN A 351 48.09 -12.89 16.73
N SER A 352 48.17 -14.21 16.70
CA SER A 352 49.40 -14.97 16.88
C SER A 352 50.44 -14.78 15.77
N TYR A 353 50.06 -14.32 14.56
CA TYR A 353 51.06 -13.86 13.58
C TYR A 353 51.73 -12.55 14.03
N PHE A 354 50.98 -11.53 14.44
CA PHE A 354 51.56 -10.29 14.97
C PHE A 354 52.34 -10.51 16.27
N TRP A 355 51.87 -11.42 17.13
CA TRP A 355 52.59 -11.81 18.35
C TRP A 355 53.96 -12.43 18.04
N ASP A 356 54.04 -13.28 17.01
CA ASP A 356 55.27 -13.98 16.60
C ASP A 356 56.21 -13.05 15.83
N ALA A 357 55.72 -12.39 14.78
CA ALA A 357 56.46 -11.43 13.96
C ALA A 357 56.98 -10.24 14.79
N GLY A 358 56.22 -9.84 15.82
CA GLY A 358 56.61 -8.78 16.74
C GLY A 358 57.40 -9.22 17.98
N VAL A 359 57.69 -10.52 18.13
CA VAL A 359 58.41 -11.10 19.28
C VAL A 359 57.82 -10.61 20.61
N PHE A 360 56.51 -10.72 20.75
CA PHE A 360 55.75 -10.39 21.96
C PHE A 360 55.70 -11.59 22.93
N GLY A 361 55.12 -11.42 24.12
CA GLY A 361 55.07 -12.45 25.16
C GLY A 361 56.43 -12.87 25.70
N ARG A 362 56.63 -14.19 25.85
CA ARG A 362 57.84 -14.83 26.39
C ARG A 362 58.54 -15.75 25.38
N GLY A 363 58.05 -15.83 24.14
CA GLY A 363 58.55 -16.74 23.11
C GLY A 363 58.16 -18.22 23.31
N ASN A 364 57.17 -18.51 24.17
CA ASN A 364 56.70 -19.88 24.45
C ASN A 364 55.19 -20.08 24.24
N GLU A 365 54.50 -19.06 23.75
CA GLU A 365 53.05 -19.02 23.58
C GLU A 365 52.54 -19.83 22.37
N ILE A 366 53.34 -19.90 21.31
CA ILE A 366 52.98 -20.50 20.03
C ILE A 366 53.87 -21.72 19.77
N ARG A 367 53.27 -22.90 19.63
CA ARG A 367 53.99 -24.14 19.29
C ARG A 367 54.26 -24.19 17.79
N ASN A 368 55.52 -24.06 17.39
CA ASN A 368 55.92 -24.39 16.02
C ASN A 368 55.92 -25.91 15.82
N VAL A 369 55.23 -26.40 14.80
CA VAL A 369 55.18 -27.83 14.43
C VAL A 369 55.84 -28.13 13.07
N GLY A 370 56.50 -27.14 12.46
CA GLY A 370 57.17 -27.27 11.17
C GLY A 370 56.19 -27.56 10.03
N THR A 371 56.64 -28.33 9.03
CA THR A 371 55.77 -28.82 7.95
C THR A 371 55.11 -30.14 8.35
N PRO A 372 53.77 -30.25 8.35
CA PRO A 372 53.09 -31.50 8.71
C PRO A 372 53.49 -32.67 7.82
N GLY A 373 53.87 -33.78 8.45
CA GLY A 373 54.08 -35.07 7.79
C GLY A 373 52.84 -35.94 7.94
N SER A 374 52.89 -36.90 8.87
CA SER A 374 51.73 -37.68 9.29
C SER A 374 50.67 -36.83 10.01
N SER A 375 49.46 -37.38 10.16
CA SER A 375 48.37 -36.69 10.85
C SER A 375 48.66 -36.57 12.35
N ALA A 376 48.62 -35.35 12.88
CA ALA A 376 48.95 -35.05 14.28
C ALA A 376 47.86 -34.19 14.94
N THR A 377 47.62 -34.39 16.24
CA THR A 377 46.55 -33.72 16.99
C THR A 377 47.14 -32.84 18.09
N TYR A 378 46.60 -31.63 18.23
CA TYR A 378 47.04 -30.62 19.18
C TYR A 378 45.87 -30.03 19.95
N THR A 379 46.17 -29.43 21.10
CA THR A 379 45.22 -28.72 21.95
C THR A 379 45.57 -27.24 21.96
N LEU A 380 44.62 -26.39 21.61
CA LEU A 380 44.70 -24.94 21.74
C LEU A 380 44.07 -24.51 23.07
N LEU A 381 44.54 -23.41 23.64
CA LEU A 381 44.05 -22.79 24.87
C LEU A 381 43.72 -21.31 24.60
N PRO A 382 42.84 -20.66 25.39
CA PRO A 382 42.42 -19.27 25.22
C PRO A 382 43.58 -18.32 24.90
N TRP A 383 43.52 -17.66 23.74
CA TRP A 383 44.63 -16.85 23.21
C TRP A 383 44.95 -15.64 24.10
N ALA A 384 43.93 -15.04 24.71
CA ALA A 384 44.07 -13.99 25.73
C ALA A 384 44.47 -14.50 27.13
N GLY A 385 44.74 -15.80 27.30
CA GLY A 385 45.29 -16.40 28.52
C GLY A 385 46.82 -16.39 28.54
N THR A 386 47.42 -16.76 29.68
CA THR A 386 48.88 -16.70 29.91
C THR A 386 49.60 -18.05 29.73
N ALA A 387 48.90 -19.09 29.29
CA ALA A 387 49.47 -20.42 29.08
C ALA A 387 50.53 -20.44 27.95
N ALA A 388 51.51 -21.35 28.09
CA ALA A 388 52.47 -21.69 27.03
C ALA A 388 51.86 -22.71 26.06
N ASN A 389 52.34 -22.74 24.81
CA ASN A 389 51.82 -23.60 23.73
C ASN A 389 50.30 -23.47 23.51
N ARG A 390 49.72 -22.28 23.71
CA ARG A 390 48.28 -22.03 23.61
C ARG A 390 47.78 -21.88 22.18
N ALA A 391 48.66 -21.48 21.26
CA ALA A 391 48.46 -21.49 19.81
C ALA A 391 49.44 -22.48 19.13
N VAL A 392 49.16 -22.83 17.88
CA VAL A 392 50.03 -23.65 17.02
C VAL A 392 50.36 -22.90 15.74
N LYS A 393 51.61 -22.93 15.28
CA LYS A 393 51.99 -22.49 13.92
C LYS A 393 52.58 -23.64 13.11
N PHE A 394 52.17 -23.77 11.87
CA PHE A 394 52.67 -24.77 10.92
C PHE A 394 52.97 -24.13 9.56
N LYS A 395 53.89 -24.74 8.82
CA LYS A 395 54.19 -24.40 7.43
C LYS A 395 53.53 -25.43 6.52
N ASP A 396 52.79 -25.02 5.50
CA ASP A 396 52.16 -25.98 4.60
C ASP A 396 53.10 -26.42 3.46
N THR A 397 52.53 -27.05 2.43
CA THR A 397 53.22 -27.57 1.24
C THR A 397 53.59 -26.50 0.19
N SER A 398 53.03 -25.28 0.23
CA SER A 398 53.56 -24.16 -0.57
C SER A 398 54.71 -23.44 0.13
N GLY A 399 54.75 -23.54 1.47
CA GLY A 399 55.71 -22.86 2.32
C GLY A 399 55.13 -21.66 3.07
N GLU A 400 53.85 -21.34 2.84
CA GLU A 400 53.10 -20.38 3.64
C GLU A 400 52.95 -20.87 5.09
N THR A 401 52.87 -19.94 6.05
CA THR A 401 52.85 -20.24 7.49
C THR A 401 51.53 -19.80 8.10
N TYR A 402 50.83 -20.76 8.70
CA TYR A 402 49.49 -20.62 9.25
C TYR A 402 49.54 -20.76 10.77
N TYR A 403 48.78 -19.90 11.46
CA TYR A 403 48.68 -19.86 12.90
C TYR A 403 47.24 -20.18 13.32
N LEU A 404 47.11 -20.99 14.37
CA LEU A 404 45.87 -21.55 14.87
C LEU A 404 45.72 -21.17 16.35
N GLU A 405 44.74 -20.32 16.65
CA GLU A 405 44.54 -19.76 18.00
C GLU A 405 43.07 -19.90 18.44
N LEU A 406 42.84 -20.14 19.73
CA LEU A 406 41.50 -20.24 20.29
C LEU A 406 41.04 -18.88 20.82
N ARG A 407 40.07 -18.25 20.17
CA ARG A 407 39.40 -17.04 20.67
C ARG A 407 38.22 -17.45 21.55
N THR A 408 38.21 -16.95 22.78
CA THR A 408 37.16 -17.17 23.80
C THR A 408 37.01 -15.91 24.64
N PRO A 409 35.82 -15.61 25.20
CA PRO A 409 35.55 -14.32 25.83
C PRO A 409 36.16 -14.25 27.25
N VAL A 410 37.48 -14.07 27.31
CA VAL A 410 38.27 -13.96 28.54
C VAL A 410 39.32 -12.86 28.41
N GLY A 411 39.60 -12.15 29.51
CA GLY A 411 40.53 -11.02 29.50
C GLY A 411 40.17 -9.98 28.44
N TYR A 412 41.17 -9.53 27.70
CA TYR A 412 41.05 -8.57 26.60
C TYR A 412 40.08 -9.00 25.47
N ASP A 413 39.89 -10.30 25.26
CA ASP A 413 38.97 -10.84 24.24
C ASP A 413 37.49 -10.90 24.68
N ALA A 414 37.17 -10.53 25.93
CA ALA A 414 35.83 -10.67 26.50
C ALA A 414 34.71 -9.98 25.69
N GLY A 415 35.03 -8.86 25.01
CA GLY A 415 34.08 -8.11 24.19
C GLY A 415 33.99 -8.54 22.71
N THR A 416 34.92 -9.37 22.20
CA THR A 416 35.04 -9.65 20.76
C THR A 416 34.93 -11.13 20.41
N ALA A 417 35.44 -12.02 21.27
CA ALA A 417 35.45 -13.46 21.06
C ALA A 417 34.11 -14.10 21.48
N VAL A 418 33.01 -13.59 20.92
CA VAL A 418 31.62 -13.96 21.19
C VAL A 418 30.91 -14.38 19.91
N GLY A 419 29.81 -15.14 20.00
CA GLY A 419 29.10 -15.63 18.83
C GLY A 419 30.00 -16.48 17.91
N GLY A 420 29.98 -16.21 16.60
CA GLY A 420 30.84 -16.87 15.61
C GLY A 420 32.32 -16.43 15.64
N ASN A 421 32.67 -15.46 16.48
CA ASN A 421 34.06 -15.08 16.78
C ASN A 421 34.62 -15.85 17.99
N ARG A 422 33.85 -16.75 18.60
CA ARG A 422 34.33 -17.73 19.58
C ARG A 422 34.63 -19.06 18.88
N GLY A 423 35.89 -19.45 18.80
CA GLY A 423 36.31 -20.64 18.05
C GLY A 423 37.79 -20.64 17.72
N VAL A 424 38.19 -21.50 16.79
CA VAL A 424 39.57 -21.53 16.28
C VAL A 424 39.73 -20.50 15.18
N LYS A 425 40.39 -19.38 15.48
CA LYS A 425 40.78 -18.40 14.48
C LYS A 425 42.03 -18.90 13.75
N ILE A 426 42.06 -18.68 12.44
CA ILE A 426 43.18 -19.05 11.57
C ILE A 426 43.70 -17.76 10.95
N VAL A 427 44.99 -17.47 11.12
CA VAL A 427 45.64 -16.30 10.53
C VAL A 427 46.93 -16.69 9.81
N LYS A 428 47.31 -15.89 8.82
CA LYS A 428 48.61 -15.95 8.14
C LYS A 428 49.13 -14.52 7.85
N ALA A 429 50.30 -14.41 7.25
CA ALA A 429 50.77 -13.13 6.70
C ALA A 429 49.92 -12.74 5.48
N ASP A 430 49.61 -11.46 5.31
CA ASP A 430 49.08 -10.95 4.05
C ASP A 430 50.23 -10.80 3.04
N LEU A 431 50.55 -11.89 2.34
CA LEU A 431 51.69 -11.93 1.42
C LEU A 431 51.48 -11.11 0.13
N ALA A 432 50.25 -10.63 -0.14
CA ALA A 432 50.00 -9.68 -1.21
C ALA A 432 50.34 -8.23 -0.79
N ASN A 433 50.15 -7.92 0.50
CA ASN A 433 50.57 -6.65 1.11
C ASN A 433 51.88 -6.81 1.92
N ASN A 434 52.86 -7.50 1.34
CA ASN A 434 54.12 -7.88 2.00
C ASN A 434 55.12 -6.72 2.24
N TRP A 435 54.79 -5.51 1.78
CA TRP A 435 55.58 -4.29 1.98
C TRP A 435 55.61 -3.82 3.44
N ALA A 436 54.71 -4.33 4.28
CA ALA A 436 54.68 -4.11 5.72
C ALA A 436 54.24 -5.39 6.46
N VAL A 437 54.29 -5.34 7.80
CA VAL A 437 53.80 -6.44 8.66
C VAL A 437 52.27 -6.40 8.71
N ASN A 438 51.62 -6.99 7.71
CA ASN A 438 50.17 -7.18 7.60
C ASN A 438 49.76 -8.62 7.95
N SER A 439 48.63 -8.78 8.64
CA SER A 439 48.05 -10.12 8.93
C SER A 439 46.76 -10.34 8.16
N LEU A 440 46.42 -11.61 7.91
CA LEU A 440 45.23 -12.00 7.18
C LEU A 440 44.46 -13.08 7.95
N VAL A 441 43.24 -12.78 8.40
CA VAL A 441 42.32 -13.79 8.96
C VAL A 441 41.65 -14.59 7.84
N VAL A 442 41.69 -15.90 8.00
CA VAL A 442 41.23 -16.90 7.03
C VAL A 442 39.96 -17.54 7.58
N ALA A 443 38.82 -16.87 7.36
CA ALA A 443 37.54 -17.19 8.00
C ALA A 443 36.81 -18.38 7.33
N PRO A 444 35.85 -19.05 8.03
CA PRO A 444 35.02 -20.11 7.45
C PRO A 444 34.15 -19.70 6.26
N ASN A 445 33.93 -18.39 6.09
CA ASN A 445 33.36 -17.79 4.90
C ASN A 445 34.16 -16.53 4.57
N THR A 446 34.82 -16.55 3.41
CA THR A 446 35.63 -15.44 2.85
C THR A 446 34.82 -14.52 1.95
N ARG A 447 33.52 -14.77 1.71
CA ARG A 447 32.69 -13.82 0.96
C ARG A 447 32.53 -12.51 1.74
N ASP A 448 32.47 -11.42 0.98
CA ASP A 448 32.37 -10.07 1.53
C ASP A 448 31.15 -9.88 2.44
N PHE A 449 31.30 -9.03 3.45
CA PHE A 449 30.31 -8.81 4.51
C PHE A 449 29.90 -7.34 4.63
N ALA A 450 28.62 -7.08 4.90
CA ALA A 450 28.09 -5.72 4.95
C ALA A 450 28.50 -4.99 6.24
N GLY A 451 28.96 -3.73 6.10
CA GLY A 451 29.46 -2.94 7.22
C GLY A 451 30.84 -3.38 7.70
N TYR A 452 31.36 -2.73 8.75
CA TYR A 452 32.75 -2.88 9.17
C TYR A 452 33.06 -4.18 9.95
N THR A 453 32.10 -4.79 10.65
CA THR A 453 32.36 -5.90 11.58
C THR A 453 32.05 -7.29 11.01
N ASN A 454 32.98 -8.23 11.21
CA ASN A 454 32.77 -9.65 10.92
C ASN A 454 32.35 -10.38 12.20
N ALA A 455 31.20 -11.05 12.16
CA ALA A 455 30.63 -11.81 13.29
C ALA A 455 30.97 -13.31 13.28
N ASN A 456 31.69 -13.79 12.25
CA ASN A 456 32.00 -15.22 12.03
C ASN A 456 33.45 -15.43 11.54
N SER A 457 34.44 -14.88 12.24
CA SER A 457 35.87 -15.02 11.87
C SER A 457 36.49 -16.37 12.27
N THR A 458 35.81 -17.22 13.05
CA THR A 458 36.42 -18.40 13.68
C THR A 458 35.77 -19.73 13.33
N TRP A 459 36.61 -20.75 13.11
CA TRP A 459 36.24 -22.11 12.77
C TRP A 459 35.72 -22.89 13.98
N GLN A 460 34.65 -23.63 13.74
CA GLN A 460 33.82 -24.29 14.76
C GLN A 460 34.05 -25.79 14.80
N ALA A 461 33.71 -26.40 15.94
CA ALA A 461 33.76 -27.85 16.11
C ALA A 461 32.96 -28.57 14.99
N GLY A 462 33.58 -29.58 14.37
CA GLY A 462 33.01 -30.29 13.22
C GLY A 462 33.50 -29.81 11.86
N GLN A 463 34.06 -28.60 11.75
CA GLN A 463 34.57 -28.08 10.48
C GLN A 463 36.00 -28.58 10.15
N THR A 464 36.41 -28.36 8.89
CA THR A 464 37.76 -28.59 8.39
C THR A 464 38.16 -27.40 7.54
N PHE A 465 39.30 -26.79 7.86
CA PHE A 465 39.99 -25.86 6.98
C PHE A 465 40.96 -26.63 6.07
N THR A 466 41.18 -26.15 4.84
CA THR A 466 42.15 -26.71 3.89
C THR A 466 42.94 -25.55 3.29
N THR A 467 44.26 -25.56 3.39
CA THR A 467 45.12 -24.56 2.73
C THR A 467 45.07 -24.70 1.22
N HIS A 468 45.44 -23.65 0.49
CA HIS A 468 45.51 -23.64 -0.97
C HIS A 468 46.49 -24.69 -1.55
N ALA A 469 47.38 -25.25 -0.72
CA ALA A 469 48.31 -26.33 -1.08
C ALA A 469 47.87 -27.72 -0.55
N GLY A 470 46.65 -27.85 -0.02
CA GLY A 470 46.02 -29.12 0.36
C GLY A 470 46.23 -29.56 1.81
N THR A 471 46.90 -28.79 2.66
CA THR A 471 47.06 -29.17 4.07
C THR A 471 45.77 -28.92 4.85
N THR A 472 45.26 -29.96 5.52
CA THR A 472 43.97 -29.93 6.23
C THR A 472 44.13 -29.70 7.72
N VAL A 473 43.26 -28.87 8.30
CA VAL A 473 43.14 -28.60 9.74
C VAL A 473 41.70 -28.89 10.18
N ARG A 474 41.50 -30.04 10.80
CA ARG A 474 40.20 -30.51 11.31
C ARG A 474 39.96 -29.97 12.71
N ILE A 475 38.86 -29.24 12.94
CA ILE A 475 38.49 -28.74 14.27
C ILE A 475 37.64 -29.79 15.00
N ASN A 476 38.28 -30.61 15.83
CA ASN A 476 37.66 -31.76 16.49
C ASN A 476 36.65 -31.31 17.54
N SER A 477 37.03 -30.34 18.38
CA SER A 477 36.19 -29.80 19.46
C SER A 477 36.57 -28.36 19.81
N VAL A 478 35.60 -27.61 20.34
CA VAL A 478 35.76 -26.25 20.88
C VAL A 478 34.97 -26.21 22.18
N THR A 479 35.57 -25.72 23.27
CA THR A 479 34.93 -25.63 24.60
C THR A 479 34.98 -24.20 25.13
N ALA A 480 34.88 -24.00 26.46
CA ALA A 480 35.12 -22.71 27.09
C ALA A 480 36.61 -22.44 27.41
N GLY A 481 37.43 -23.49 27.54
CA GLY A 481 38.83 -23.40 27.99
C GLY A 481 39.85 -24.14 27.14
N SER A 482 39.43 -24.81 26.06
CA SER A 482 40.32 -25.49 25.11
C SER A 482 39.61 -25.82 23.79
N ALA A 483 40.40 -26.10 22.75
CA ALA A 483 39.93 -26.67 21.49
C ALA A 483 40.91 -27.76 21.02
N SER A 484 40.40 -28.85 20.43
CA SER A 484 41.24 -29.88 19.82
C SER A 484 41.22 -29.72 18.30
N ILE A 485 42.42 -29.78 17.71
CA ILE A 485 42.62 -29.70 16.25
C ILE A 485 43.47 -30.87 15.78
N THR A 486 43.22 -31.38 14.57
CA THR A 486 44.09 -32.34 13.89
C THR A 486 44.59 -31.76 12.58
N ILE A 487 45.92 -31.66 12.42
CA ILE A 487 46.57 -31.20 11.20
C ILE A 487 47.01 -32.43 10.40
N LYS A 488 46.79 -32.42 9.09
CA LYS A 488 47.20 -33.49 8.17
C LYS A 488 47.55 -32.93 6.80
N ASN A 489 48.74 -33.26 6.31
CA ASN A 489 49.17 -32.99 4.95
C ASN A 489 48.30 -33.75 3.92
N GLY A 490 47.84 -33.05 2.89
CA GLY A 490 46.96 -33.59 1.85
C GLY A 490 47.62 -33.56 0.48
N ALA A 491 48.48 -34.56 0.22
CA ALA A 491 49.04 -34.77 -1.12
C ALA A 491 47.97 -35.25 -2.13
N ALA A 492 48.24 -34.97 -3.41
CA ALA A 492 47.37 -35.23 -4.57
C ALA A 492 47.15 -36.73 -4.87
N GLY A 493 46.28 -37.03 -5.84
CA GLY A 493 46.12 -38.34 -6.47
C GLY A 493 44.87 -39.13 -6.08
N ARG A 494 43.96 -38.60 -5.24
CA ARG A 494 42.75 -39.34 -4.80
C ARG A 494 41.79 -39.68 -5.94
N ALA A 495 41.75 -38.86 -6.99
CA ALA A 495 40.83 -39.05 -8.10
C ALA A 495 41.31 -40.07 -9.14
N ALA A 496 42.63 -40.30 -9.26
CA ALA A 496 43.22 -41.04 -10.37
C ALA A 496 42.70 -42.50 -10.47
N GLY A 497 42.66 -43.22 -9.35
CA GLY A 497 42.12 -44.59 -9.31
C GLY A 497 40.63 -44.66 -9.71
N PRO A 498 39.73 -43.89 -9.08
CA PRO A 498 38.33 -43.79 -9.48
C PRO A 498 38.10 -43.36 -10.94
N ILE A 499 38.89 -42.41 -11.47
CA ILE A 499 38.81 -41.98 -12.86
C ILE A 499 39.24 -43.10 -13.82
N ALA A 500 40.34 -43.82 -13.51
CA ALA A 500 40.79 -44.95 -14.29
C ALA A 500 39.76 -46.11 -14.30
N ALA A 501 39.12 -46.39 -13.16
CA ALA A 501 38.06 -47.39 -13.06
C ALA A 501 36.83 -47.02 -13.90
N ALA A 502 36.38 -45.76 -13.85
CA ALA A 502 35.29 -45.27 -14.70
C ALA A 502 35.69 -45.30 -16.19
N ARG A 503 36.94 -44.99 -16.54
CA ARG A 503 37.44 -45.11 -17.92
C ARG A 503 37.51 -46.56 -18.40
N ALA A 504 37.79 -47.52 -17.52
CA ALA A 504 37.75 -48.94 -17.88
C ALA A 504 36.32 -49.41 -18.21
N ALA A 505 35.31 -48.90 -17.49
CA ALA A 505 33.90 -49.17 -17.78
C ALA A 505 33.38 -48.48 -19.06
N HIS A 506 33.97 -47.34 -19.45
CA HIS A 506 33.53 -46.50 -20.58
C HIS A 506 34.60 -46.36 -21.69
N PRO A 507 34.86 -47.43 -22.47
CA PRO A 507 35.84 -47.42 -23.56
C PRO A 507 35.48 -46.46 -24.71
N GLU A 508 34.19 -46.14 -24.90
CA GLU A 508 33.68 -45.27 -25.95
C GLU A 508 34.18 -43.82 -25.87
N LEU A 509 34.70 -43.39 -24.72
CA LEU A 509 35.32 -42.07 -24.51
C LEU A 509 36.61 -41.86 -25.31
N GLY A 510 37.25 -42.93 -25.77
CA GLY A 510 38.52 -42.86 -26.53
C GLY A 510 39.75 -42.64 -25.65
N ALA A 511 40.84 -42.16 -26.25
CA ALA A 511 42.09 -41.88 -25.53
C ALA A 511 41.93 -40.69 -24.56
N ALA A 512 42.74 -40.66 -23.50
CA ALA A 512 42.90 -39.47 -22.67
C ALA A 512 43.56 -38.35 -23.49
N VAL A 513 43.15 -37.10 -23.26
CA VAL A 513 43.71 -35.89 -23.89
C VAL A 513 44.16 -34.84 -22.87
N SER A 514 44.10 -35.19 -21.58
CA SER A 514 44.77 -34.49 -20.48
C SER A 514 45.24 -35.50 -19.43
N ASP A 515 46.13 -35.07 -18.55
CA ASP A 515 46.32 -35.73 -17.26
C ASP A 515 45.10 -35.53 -16.34
N VAL A 516 45.14 -36.12 -15.16
CA VAL A 516 44.16 -35.87 -14.08
C VAL A 516 44.45 -34.51 -13.46
N VAL A 517 43.49 -33.60 -13.54
CA VAL A 517 43.54 -32.28 -12.91
C VAL A 517 42.85 -32.36 -11.56
N ASP A 518 43.63 -32.45 -10.48
CA ASP A 518 43.17 -32.37 -9.08
C ASP A 518 43.01 -30.90 -8.63
N GLY A 519 42.21 -30.66 -7.58
CA GLY A 519 42.11 -29.35 -6.91
C GLY A 519 40.94 -28.47 -7.35
N GLY A 520 39.93 -29.04 -8.01
CA GLY A 520 38.67 -28.38 -8.35
C GLY A 520 37.73 -28.22 -7.14
N LEU A 521 36.55 -27.62 -7.40
CA LEU A 521 35.54 -27.31 -6.37
C LEU A 521 35.23 -28.51 -5.46
N ASN A 522 35.21 -28.30 -4.13
CA ASN A 522 34.98 -29.34 -3.12
C ASN A 522 35.96 -30.54 -3.19
N ASP A 523 37.27 -30.24 -3.29
CA ASP A 523 38.36 -31.23 -3.43
C ASP A 523 38.17 -32.18 -4.63
N GLY A 524 37.53 -31.69 -5.70
CA GLY A 524 37.22 -32.45 -6.90
C GLY A 524 38.35 -32.49 -7.94
N ALA A 525 38.14 -33.26 -9.00
CA ALA A 525 39.10 -33.46 -10.08
C ALA A 525 38.44 -33.85 -11.40
N TYR A 526 39.16 -33.80 -12.52
CA TYR A 526 38.69 -34.34 -13.80
C TYR A 526 39.82 -34.87 -14.69
N GLN A 527 39.46 -35.65 -15.70
CA GLN A 527 40.33 -35.98 -16.84
C GLN A 527 39.53 -35.90 -18.14
N ASN A 528 40.11 -35.26 -19.16
CA ASN A 528 39.48 -35.15 -20.48
C ASN A 528 39.88 -36.33 -21.39
N PHE A 529 38.93 -36.74 -22.24
CA PHE A 529 39.07 -37.81 -23.21
C PHE A 529 38.58 -37.33 -24.59
N ALA A 530 39.01 -38.00 -25.67
CA ALA A 530 38.70 -37.59 -27.04
C ALA A 530 37.19 -37.41 -27.33
N LYS A 531 36.31 -38.09 -26.58
CA LYS A 531 34.84 -38.01 -26.72
C LYS A 531 34.11 -37.64 -25.42
N GLY A 532 34.77 -37.01 -24.44
CA GLY A 532 34.12 -36.55 -23.21
C GLY A 532 35.08 -36.16 -22.10
N ALA A 533 34.62 -36.22 -20.85
CA ALA A 533 35.48 -36.22 -19.67
C ALA A 533 34.91 -37.14 -18.59
N ILE A 534 35.76 -37.50 -17.63
CA ILE A 534 35.36 -38.11 -16.37
C ILE A 534 35.64 -37.09 -15.28
N LEU A 535 34.63 -36.77 -14.49
CA LEU A 535 34.73 -35.84 -13.37
C LEU A 535 34.56 -36.63 -12.06
N TRP A 536 35.31 -36.27 -11.04
CA TRP A 536 35.32 -36.93 -9.74
C TRP A 536 35.19 -35.91 -8.62
N SER A 537 34.40 -36.23 -7.59
CA SER A 537 34.48 -35.56 -6.29
C SER A 537 34.37 -36.58 -5.15
N PRO A 538 34.83 -36.26 -3.93
CA PRO A 538 34.60 -37.11 -2.76
C PRO A 538 33.12 -37.43 -2.49
N ALA A 539 32.19 -36.56 -2.95
CA ALA A 539 30.75 -36.68 -2.70
C ALA A 539 29.97 -37.41 -3.81
N THR A 540 30.51 -37.49 -5.03
CA THR A 540 29.83 -38.11 -6.20
C THR A 540 30.56 -39.31 -6.79
N GLY A 541 31.84 -39.52 -6.42
CA GLY A 541 32.72 -40.45 -7.10
C GLY A 541 32.99 -40.04 -8.56
N ALA A 542 33.58 -40.94 -9.35
CA ALA A 542 33.80 -40.69 -10.77
C ALA A 542 32.48 -40.83 -11.54
N LYS A 543 32.21 -39.89 -12.46
CA LYS A 543 31.07 -39.89 -13.39
C LYS A 543 31.47 -39.38 -14.76
N VAL A 544 30.86 -39.95 -15.79
CA VAL A 544 31.14 -39.69 -17.19
C VAL A 544 30.27 -38.55 -17.72
N SER A 545 30.89 -37.61 -18.41
CA SER A 545 30.24 -36.53 -19.16
C SER A 545 30.67 -36.67 -20.63
N PRO A 546 29.86 -37.34 -21.49
CA PRO A 546 30.18 -37.53 -22.91
C PRO A 546 30.09 -36.21 -23.69
N ASN A 547 30.79 -36.10 -24.82
CA ASN A 547 30.62 -34.98 -25.74
C ASN A 547 29.23 -35.05 -26.42
N GLY A 548 28.38 -34.07 -26.10
CA GLY A 548 27.00 -34.00 -26.53
C GLY A 548 26.29 -32.77 -25.94
N ALA A 549 25.01 -32.58 -26.28
CA ALA A 549 24.27 -31.37 -25.93
C ALA A 549 24.21 -31.09 -24.40
N ILE A 550 24.15 -32.12 -23.57
CA ILE A 550 24.18 -32.01 -22.11
C ILE A 550 25.54 -31.44 -21.64
N ARG A 551 26.66 -31.99 -22.11
CA ARG A 551 28.00 -31.47 -21.80
C ARG A 551 28.24 -30.07 -22.38
N THR A 552 27.70 -29.74 -23.55
CA THR A 552 27.77 -28.38 -24.10
C THR A 552 26.98 -27.38 -23.26
N ALA A 553 25.84 -27.77 -22.67
CA ALA A 553 25.11 -26.93 -21.72
C ALA A 553 25.85 -26.79 -20.39
N TYR A 554 26.44 -27.88 -19.87
CA TYR A 554 27.28 -27.89 -18.67
C TYR A 554 28.50 -26.97 -18.84
N GLN A 555 29.21 -27.05 -19.98
CA GLN A 555 30.29 -26.15 -20.37
C GLN A 555 29.85 -24.68 -20.36
N LYS A 556 28.73 -24.37 -21.02
CA LYS A 556 28.17 -23.00 -21.05
C LYS A 556 27.73 -22.47 -19.69
N SER A 557 27.56 -23.35 -18.70
CA SER A 557 27.27 -22.97 -17.30
C SER A 557 28.52 -22.82 -16.42
N GLY A 558 29.73 -23.12 -16.93
CA GLY A 558 30.99 -23.06 -16.18
C GLY A 558 31.52 -24.41 -15.68
N PHE A 559 31.02 -25.53 -16.24
CA PHE A 559 31.31 -26.90 -15.77
C PHE A 559 31.13 -27.04 -14.24
N GLU A 560 32.03 -27.72 -13.54
CA GLU A 560 31.98 -27.97 -12.09
C GLU A 560 32.09 -26.69 -11.24
N ASN A 561 32.67 -25.63 -11.78
CA ASN A 561 32.72 -24.31 -11.15
C ASN A 561 31.42 -23.51 -11.39
N GLY A 562 30.53 -24.04 -12.23
CA GLY A 562 29.20 -23.52 -12.51
C GLY A 562 28.14 -23.85 -11.43
N PRO A 563 26.90 -23.35 -11.59
CA PRO A 563 25.84 -23.48 -10.58
C PRO A 563 25.36 -24.92 -10.34
N LEU A 564 25.79 -25.88 -11.14
CA LEU A 564 25.43 -27.30 -11.04
C LEU A 564 26.40 -28.13 -10.17
N GLY A 565 27.68 -27.72 -10.05
CA GLY A 565 28.71 -28.55 -9.45
C GLY A 565 28.95 -29.87 -10.19
N TYR A 566 29.64 -30.81 -9.54
CA TYR A 566 30.02 -32.10 -10.13
C TYR A 566 28.82 -32.98 -10.54
N PRO A 567 28.95 -33.81 -11.59
CA PRO A 567 27.94 -34.80 -11.95
C PRO A 567 27.77 -35.85 -10.83
N ARG A 568 26.53 -36.23 -10.58
CA ARG A 568 26.09 -37.26 -9.63
C ARG A 568 25.66 -38.54 -10.34
N SER A 569 25.15 -38.45 -11.57
CA SER A 569 24.93 -39.58 -12.48
C SER A 569 25.82 -39.47 -13.71
N ASP A 570 25.90 -40.55 -14.48
CA ASP A 570 26.32 -40.53 -15.88
C ASP A 570 25.16 -40.00 -16.77
N GLU A 571 25.33 -39.95 -18.09
CA GLU A 571 24.26 -39.51 -19.00
C GLU A 571 23.19 -40.60 -19.19
N MET A 572 22.03 -40.41 -18.57
CA MET A 572 20.91 -41.36 -18.56
C MET A 572 19.94 -41.10 -19.72
N THR A 573 19.47 -42.17 -20.37
CA THR A 573 18.44 -42.08 -21.44
C THR A 573 17.05 -42.34 -20.87
N ILE A 574 16.07 -41.54 -21.31
CA ILE A 574 14.68 -41.55 -20.81
C ILE A 574 13.68 -41.40 -21.98
N PRO A 575 12.39 -41.71 -21.80
CA PRO A 575 11.38 -41.56 -22.85
C PRO A 575 11.35 -40.14 -23.45
N GLY A 576 11.71 -40.03 -24.73
CA GLY A 576 11.75 -38.75 -25.46
C GLY A 576 13.01 -37.90 -25.27
N GLY A 577 14.02 -38.36 -24.53
CA GLY A 577 15.22 -37.55 -24.28
C GLY A 577 16.31 -38.21 -23.43
N LYS A 578 17.10 -37.37 -22.77
CA LYS A 578 18.18 -37.75 -21.84
C LYS A 578 18.24 -36.80 -20.66
N TYR A 579 18.90 -37.20 -19.59
CA TYR A 579 19.31 -36.29 -18.52
C TYR A 579 20.66 -36.68 -17.90
N GLN A 580 21.29 -35.73 -17.22
CA GLN A 580 22.37 -36.00 -16.28
C GLN A 580 22.09 -35.23 -14.98
N ASP A 581 22.20 -35.91 -13.84
CA ASP A 581 22.12 -35.28 -12.52
C ASP A 581 23.50 -34.79 -12.08
N PHE A 582 23.49 -33.67 -11.37
CA PHE A 582 24.64 -32.98 -10.79
C PHE A 582 24.35 -32.67 -9.31
N THR A 583 25.37 -32.27 -8.55
CA THR A 583 25.24 -31.96 -7.12
C THR A 583 24.16 -30.93 -6.82
N ASN A 584 24.05 -29.89 -7.65
CA ASN A 584 23.13 -28.76 -7.48
C ASN A 584 22.03 -28.68 -8.55
N GLY A 585 21.71 -29.78 -9.26
CA GLY A 585 20.59 -29.80 -10.20
C GLY A 585 20.67 -30.93 -11.23
N SER A 586 20.00 -30.74 -12.36
CA SER A 586 20.05 -31.65 -13.52
C SER A 586 20.15 -30.84 -14.81
N ILE A 587 20.70 -31.47 -15.86
CA ILE A 587 20.48 -31.01 -17.25
C ILE A 587 19.61 -32.04 -17.95
N LEU A 588 18.50 -31.60 -18.52
CA LEU A 588 17.59 -32.43 -19.30
C LEU A 588 17.70 -32.04 -20.77
N TRP A 589 17.72 -33.01 -21.68
CA TRP A 589 17.76 -32.79 -23.12
C TRP A 589 16.63 -33.54 -23.83
N SER A 590 15.99 -32.89 -24.79
CA SER A 590 15.20 -33.56 -25.82
C SER A 590 15.51 -32.97 -27.19
N SER A 591 15.19 -33.70 -28.26
CA SER A 591 15.32 -33.20 -29.64
C SER A 591 14.43 -31.98 -29.94
N ALA A 592 13.33 -31.80 -29.19
CA ALA A 592 12.39 -30.70 -29.36
C ALA A 592 12.71 -29.46 -28.51
N THR A 593 13.44 -29.61 -27.40
CA THR A 593 13.67 -28.53 -26.43
C THR A 593 15.14 -28.14 -26.22
N GLY A 594 16.08 -28.91 -26.80
CA GLY A 594 17.51 -28.74 -26.53
C GLY A 594 17.89 -29.17 -25.11
N ALA A 595 19.13 -28.87 -24.70
CA ALA A 595 19.62 -29.15 -23.36
C ALA A 595 19.36 -27.95 -22.44
N GLN A 596 18.61 -28.16 -21.36
CA GLN A 596 18.15 -27.12 -20.45
C GLN A 596 18.50 -27.47 -19.00
N ILE A 597 18.93 -26.46 -18.26
CA ILE A 597 19.39 -26.57 -16.86
C ILE A 597 18.18 -26.46 -15.92
N SER A 598 18.02 -27.41 -15.00
CA SER A 598 17.06 -27.33 -13.89
C SER A 598 17.84 -27.43 -12.57
N VAL A 599 18.12 -26.28 -11.95
CA VAL A 599 18.87 -26.19 -10.68
C VAL A 599 18.05 -26.67 -9.49
N ASN A 600 18.72 -27.15 -8.45
CA ASN A 600 18.08 -27.50 -7.18
C ASN A 600 17.50 -26.24 -6.53
N GLY A 601 16.18 -26.26 -6.28
CA GLY A 601 15.43 -25.11 -5.81
C GLY A 601 13.94 -25.38 -5.77
N ALA A 602 13.15 -24.34 -5.51
CA ALA A 602 11.70 -24.47 -5.41
C ALA A 602 11.04 -24.84 -6.74
N ILE A 603 11.55 -24.34 -7.88
CA ILE A 603 11.03 -24.66 -9.22
C ILE A 603 11.24 -26.15 -9.54
N ARG A 604 12.47 -26.67 -9.41
CA ARG A 604 12.74 -28.11 -9.62
C ARG A 604 11.99 -28.99 -8.62
N THR A 605 11.81 -28.56 -7.37
CA THR A 605 10.97 -29.26 -6.38
C THR A 605 9.49 -29.32 -6.82
N ALA A 606 8.94 -28.25 -7.41
CA ALA A 606 7.58 -28.26 -7.96
C ALA A 606 7.49 -29.13 -9.24
N TYR A 607 8.50 -29.09 -10.10
CA TYR A 607 8.60 -29.93 -11.30
C TYR A 607 8.64 -31.42 -10.92
N GLN A 608 9.45 -31.80 -9.93
CA GLN A 608 9.48 -33.15 -9.33
C GLN A 608 8.10 -33.57 -8.81
N LYS A 609 7.43 -32.72 -8.03
CA LYS A 609 6.07 -32.98 -7.52
C LYS A 609 5.01 -33.10 -8.63
N SER A 610 5.28 -32.56 -9.83
CA SER A 610 4.42 -32.73 -11.01
C SER A 610 4.76 -33.99 -11.85
N GLY A 611 5.78 -34.76 -11.50
CA GLY A 611 6.21 -35.96 -12.22
C GLY A 611 7.31 -35.72 -13.27
N PHE A 612 8.09 -34.64 -13.16
CA PHE A 612 9.14 -34.25 -14.11
C PHE A 612 8.64 -34.25 -15.57
N GLU A 613 9.45 -34.71 -16.53
CA GLU A 613 9.14 -34.70 -17.97
C GLU A 613 8.05 -35.71 -18.38
N GLY A 614 7.83 -36.77 -17.59
CA GLY A 614 6.64 -37.62 -17.69
C GLY A 614 5.35 -36.93 -17.21
N GLY A 615 5.48 -35.81 -16.50
CA GLY A 615 4.39 -35.01 -15.96
C GLY A 615 3.64 -34.15 -16.99
N PRO A 616 2.65 -33.35 -16.54
CA PRO A 616 1.80 -32.56 -17.41
C PRO A 616 2.54 -31.41 -18.10
N LEU A 617 3.74 -31.05 -17.64
CA LEU A 617 4.58 -29.98 -18.19
C LEU A 617 5.50 -30.43 -19.33
N GLY A 618 5.89 -31.71 -19.38
CA GLY A 618 6.94 -32.19 -20.30
C GLY A 618 8.32 -31.59 -20.00
N PHE A 619 9.27 -31.82 -20.91
CA PHE A 619 10.65 -31.31 -20.80
C PHE A 619 10.72 -29.79 -20.64
N PRO A 620 11.72 -29.26 -19.89
CA PRO A 620 12.03 -27.83 -19.86
C PRO A 620 12.41 -27.30 -21.25
N THR A 621 12.04 -26.04 -21.52
CA THR A 621 12.37 -25.28 -22.74
C THR A 621 13.23 -24.04 -22.47
N SER A 622 13.51 -23.74 -21.20
CA SER A 622 14.48 -22.74 -20.75
C SER A 622 15.20 -23.24 -19.49
N GLY A 623 16.29 -22.56 -19.09
CA GLY A 623 16.73 -22.57 -17.69
C GLY A 623 15.77 -21.81 -16.76
N GLU A 624 16.14 -21.67 -15.49
CA GLU A 624 15.50 -20.67 -14.62
C GLU A 624 15.85 -19.24 -15.11
N VAL A 625 14.83 -18.41 -15.35
CA VAL A 625 14.96 -16.98 -15.66
C VAL A 625 14.61 -16.20 -14.40
N THR A 626 15.52 -15.32 -13.95
CA THR A 626 15.28 -14.42 -12.82
C THR A 626 14.66 -13.11 -13.31
N ILE A 627 13.67 -12.61 -12.59
CA ILE A 627 12.87 -11.42 -12.94
C ILE A 627 12.50 -10.62 -11.67
N PRO A 628 12.06 -9.35 -11.78
CA PRO A 628 11.61 -8.58 -10.62
C PRO A 628 10.55 -9.33 -9.79
N GLY A 629 10.85 -9.57 -8.52
CA GLY A 629 9.97 -10.26 -7.57
C GLY A 629 9.95 -11.80 -7.63
N GLY A 630 10.73 -12.45 -8.52
CA GLY A 630 10.71 -13.90 -8.60
C GLY A 630 11.57 -14.55 -9.69
N LYS A 631 11.17 -15.76 -10.08
CA LYS A 631 11.77 -16.55 -11.17
C LYS A 631 10.70 -17.30 -11.96
N TYR A 632 11.02 -17.77 -13.15
CA TYR A 632 10.25 -18.81 -13.83
C TYR A 632 11.14 -19.80 -14.59
N GLN A 633 10.61 -20.97 -14.90
CA GLN A 633 11.16 -21.89 -15.90
C GLN A 633 10.04 -22.30 -16.85
N ASN A 634 10.29 -22.22 -18.16
CA ASN A 634 9.36 -22.67 -19.18
C ASN A 634 9.56 -24.16 -19.48
N PHE A 635 8.47 -24.84 -19.82
CA PHE A 635 8.40 -26.25 -20.18
C PHE A 635 7.55 -26.42 -21.44
N ALA A 636 7.68 -27.55 -22.14
CA ALA A 636 7.00 -27.81 -23.42
C ALA A 636 5.46 -27.64 -23.35
N LYS A 637 4.86 -27.85 -22.17
CA LYS A 637 3.42 -27.76 -21.92
C LYS A 637 3.06 -26.78 -20.78
N GLY A 638 3.91 -25.80 -20.45
CA GLY A 638 3.58 -24.79 -19.44
C GLY A 638 4.77 -23.99 -18.92
N ALA A 639 4.63 -23.46 -17.70
CA ALA A 639 5.74 -22.93 -16.91
C ALA A 639 5.54 -23.25 -15.42
N ILE A 640 6.62 -23.12 -14.65
CA ILE A 640 6.55 -22.98 -13.19
C ILE A 640 7.08 -21.60 -12.85
N LEU A 641 6.33 -20.85 -12.05
CA LEU A 641 6.70 -19.52 -11.58
C LEU A 641 6.94 -19.57 -10.08
N TRP A 642 8.01 -18.94 -9.61
CA TRP A 642 8.34 -18.83 -8.19
C TRP A 642 8.39 -17.37 -7.75
N SER A 643 7.87 -17.09 -6.56
CA SER A 643 8.12 -15.83 -5.84
C SER A 643 8.32 -16.11 -4.35
N SER A 644 9.03 -15.21 -3.66
CA SER A 644 9.26 -15.33 -2.21
C SER A 644 7.96 -15.36 -1.39
N ALA A 645 6.92 -14.66 -1.85
CA ALA A 645 5.62 -14.57 -1.18
C ALA A 645 4.72 -15.82 -1.35
N ALA A 646 4.99 -16.69 -2.34
CA ALA A 646 4.05 -17.76 -2.72
C ALA A 646 4.69 -19.12 -3.02
N GLY A 647 6.03 -19.23 -2.97
CA GLY A 647 6.72 -20.44 -3.42
C GLY A 647 6.58 -20.67 -4.93
N ALA A 648 6.79 -21.91 -5.37
CA ALA A 648 6.75 -22.29 -6.78
C ALA A 648 5.38 -22.87 -7.15
N GLN A 649 4.73 -22.28 -8.15
CA GLN A 649 3.38 -22.61 -8.59
C GLN A 649 3.37 -23.05 -10.06
N VAL A 650 2.65 -24.12 -10.35
CA VAL A 650 2.54 -24.69 -11.70
C VAL A 650 1.51 -23.92 -12.52
N SER A 651 1.88 -23.53 -13.73
CA SER A 651 1.03 -22.87 -14.73
C SER A 651 1.04 -23.72 -16.01
N PRO A 652 0.14 -24.71 -16.16
CA PRO A 652 0.10 -25.56 -17.34
C PRO A 652 -0.52 -24.83 -18.54
N ASN A 653 -0.27 -25.30 -19.76
CA ASN A 653 -0.92 -24.78 -20.96
C ASN A 653 -2.42 -25.11 -20.93
N GLY A 654 -3.25 -24.07 -20.98
CA GLY A 654 -4.70 -24.15 -20.84
C GLY A 654 -5.31 -22.74 -20.75
N ALA A 655 -6.64 -22.66 -20.73
CA ALA A 655 -7.37 -21.39 -20.84
C ALA A 655 -6.99 -20.36 -19.75
N ILE A 656 -6.69 -20.82 -18.52
CA ILE A 656 -6.23 -19.96 -17.43
C ILE A 656 -4.87 -19.33 -17.78
N ARG A 657 -3.89 -20.12 -18.23
CA ARG A 657 -2.58 -19.61 -18.68
C ARG A 657 -2.68 -18.71 -19.91
N THR A 658 -3.59 -18.99 -20.85
CA THR A 658 -3.85 -18.11 -22.00
C THR A 658 -4.45 -16.76 -21.57
N ALA A 659 -5.32 -16.72 -20.56
CA ALA A 659 -5.81 -15.47 -19.99
C ALA A 659 -4.72 -14.73 -19.19
N TYR A 660 -3.88 -15.45 -18.46
CA TYR A 660 -2.73 -14.89 -17.74
C TYR A 660 -1.72 -14.25 -18.70
N GLN A 661 -1.40 -14.92 -19.82
CA GLN A 661 -0.60 -14.37 -20.92
C GLN A 661 -1.20 -13.06 -21.47
N LYS A 662 -2.50 -13.06 -21.79
CA LYS A 662 -3.22 -11.86 -22.26
C LYS A 662 -3.26 -10.72 -21.23
N SER A 663 -3.05 -11.01 -19.94
CA SER A 663 -2.97 -10.01 -18.88
C SER A 663 -1.58 -9.39 -18.65
N GLY A 664 -0.56 -9.87 -19.38
CA GLY A 664 0.85 -9.47 -19.22
C GLY A 664 1.69 -10.39 -18.32
N PHE A 665 1.23 -11.62 -18.04
CA PHE A 665 1.82 -12.55 -17.07
C PHE A 665 2.11 -11.86 -15.71
N GLU A 666 3.23 -12.17 -15.03
CA GLU A 666 3.58 -11.67 -13.69
C GLU A 666 3.92 -10.17 -13.66
N ASN A 667 4.35 -9.60 -14.79
CA ASN A 667 4.52 -8.16 -14.96
C ASN A 667 3.17 -7.44 -15.15
N GLY A 668 2.10 -8.21 -15.38
CA GLY A 668 0.76 -7.75 -15.68
C GLY A 668 -0.12 -7.41 -14.48
N ALA A 669 -1.42 -7.28 -14.76
CA ALA A 669 -2.43 -6.87 -13.79
C ALA A 669 -2.61 -7.84 -12.60
N LEU A 670 -2.21 -9.11 -12.75
CA LEU A 670 -2.41 -10.17 -11.77
C LEU A 670 -1.20 -10.44 -10.85
N GLY A 671 0.02 -10.11 -11.28
CA GLY A 671 1.23 -10.54 -10.56
C GLY A 671 1.45 -12.06 -10.60
N PHE A 672 2.38 -12.56 -9.78
CA PHE A 672 2.71 -13.98 -9.71
C PHE A 672 1.52 -14.85 -9.25
N PRO A 673 1.40 -16.11 -9.72
CA PRO A 673 0.46 -17.08 -9.18
C PRO A 673 0.74 -17.39 -7.70
N THR A 674 -0.33 -17.57 -6.92
CA THR A 674 -0.30 -17.95 -5.49
C THR A 674 -0.90 -19.33 -5.22
N SER A 675 -1.42 -19.99 -6.26
CA SER A 675 -1.80 -21.41 -6.26
C SER A 675 -1.47 -22.05 -7.60
N GLY A 676 -1.52 -23.38 -7.70
CA GLY A 676 -1.77 -24.07 -8.98
C GLY A 676 -3.20 -23.85 -9.48
N GLU A 677 -3.58 -24.52 -10.57
CA GLU A 677 -4.99 -24.64 -10.97
C GLU A 677 -5.76 -25.51 -9.95
N VAL A 678 -6.69 -24.90 -9.22
CA VAL A 678 -7.63 -25.61 -8.34
C VAL A 678 -8.87 -25.97 -9.15
N THR A 679 -9.28 -27.24 -9.10
CA THR A 679 -10.51 -27.71 -9.75
C THR A 679 -11.69 -27.62 -8.78
N ILE A 680 -12.82 -27.10 -9.26
CA ILE A 680 -14.03 -26.82 -8.47
C ILE A 680 -15.29 -27.29 -9.23
N LYS A 681 -16.45 -27.30 -8.57
CA LYS A 681 -17.71 -27.73 -9.19
C LYS A 681 -18.09 -26.82 -10.37
N GLY A 682 -17.94 -27.35 -11.58
CA GLY A 682 -18.26 -26.66 -12.83
C GLY A 682 -17.11 -25.84 -13.45
N GLY A 683 -15.89 -25.90 -12.93
CA GLY A 683 -14.78 -25.13 -13.48
C GLY A 683 -13.44 -25.29 -12.76
N LYS A 684 -12.58 -24.30 -12.93
CA LYS A 684 -11.27 -24.19 -12.28
C LYS A 684 -11.02 -22.73 -11.86
N TYR A 685 -10.09 -22.52 -10.94
CA TYR A 685 -9.48 -21.21 -10.74
C TYR A 685 -7.97 -21.31 -10.47
N GLN A 686 -7.26 -20.21 -10.66
CA GLN A 686 -5.90 -20.02 -10.15
C GLN A 686 -5.83 -18.66 -9.46
N ASN A 687 -5.30 -18.61 -8.24
CA ASN A 687 -5.08 -17.37 -7.51
C ASN A 687 -3.73 -16.75 -7.92
N PHE A 688 -3.63 -15.43 -7.83
CA PHE A 688 -2.45 -14.62 -8.11
C PHE A 688 -2.31 -13.52 -7.04
N THR A 689 -1.14 -12.88 -6.90
CA THR A 689 -0.91 -11.89 -5.83
C THR A 689 -1.83 -10.66 -5.91
N LYS A 690 -2.30 -10.31 -7.12
CA LYS A 690 -3.23 -9.20 -7.37
C LYS A 690 -4.61 -9.67 -7.88
N GLY A 691 -5.00 -10.94 -7.72
CA GLY A 691 -6.34 -11.40 -8.12
C GLY A 691 -6.51 -12.91 -8.24
N ALA A 692 -7.40 -13.32 -9.14
CA ALA A 692 -7.58 -14.70 -9.60
C ALA A 692 -8.00 -14.72 -11.08
N ILE A 693 -7.79 -15.86 -11.72
CA ILE A 693 -8.47 -16.20 -12.98
C ILE A 693 -9.41 -17.36 -12.68
N LEU A 694 -10.68 -17.21 -13.05
CA LEU A 694 -11.69 -18.26 -12.94
C LEU A 694 -12.03 -18.74 -14.35
N TRP A 695 -12.15 -20.06 -14.55
CA TRP A 695 -12.54 -20.67 -15.82
C TRP A 695 -13.73 -21.60 -15.64
N SER A 696 -14.69 -21.52 -16.56
CA SER A 696 -15.69 -22.56 -16.78
C SER A 696 -15.85 -22.84 -18.28
N SER A 697 -16.39 -24.00 -18.63
CA SER A 697 -16.71 -24.33 -20.03
C SER A 697 -17.77 -23.40 -20.64
N ALA A 698 -18.62 -22.78 -19.82
CA ALA A 698 -19.69 -21.88 -20.26
C ALA A 698 -19.26 -20.41 -20.36
N THR A 699 -18.23 -19.98 -19.61
CA THR A 699 -17.84 -18.55 -19.49
C THR A 699 -16.42 -18.24 -19.97
N GLY A 700 -15.63 -19.25 -20.30
CA GLY A 700 -14.21 -19.08 -20.63
C GLY A 700 -13.37 -18.71 -19.40
N ALA A 701 -12.14 -18.27 -19.61
CA ALA A 701 -11.24 -17.83 -18.54
C ALA A 701 -11.36 -16.32 -18.36
N GLN A 702 -11.77 -15.88 -17.17
CA GLN A 702 -12.07 -14.49 -16.85
C GLN A 702 -11.24 -14.01 -15.65
N ILE A 703 -10.76 -12.77 -15.75
CA ILE A 703 -9.87 -12.15 -14.76
C ILE A 703 -10.71 -11.47 -13.67
N SER A 704 -10.39 -11.75 -12.40
CA SER A 704 -10.97 -11.13 -11.22
C SER A 704 -9.83 -10.50 -10.41
N VAL A 705 -9.54 -9.22 -10.65
CA VAL A 705 -8.48 -8.48 -9.93
C VAL A 705 -8.87 -8.19 -8.49
N ASN A 706 -7.89 -8.01 -7.61
CA ASN A 706 -8.11 -7.57 -6.23
C ASN A 706 -8.60 -6.12 -6.24
N GLY A 707 -9.76 -5.89 -5.62
CA GLY A 707 -10.47 -4.63 -5.65
C GLY A 707 -11.89 -4.78 -5.11
N ALA A 708 -12.64 -3.68 -5.03
CA ALA A 708 -13.96 -3.67 -4.40
C ALA A 708 -14.96 -4.64 -5.04
N ILE A 709 -14.92 -4.82 -6.37
CA ILE A 709 -15.77 -5.78 -7.10
C ILE A 709 -15.48 -7.21 -6.65
N ARG A 710 -14.20 -7.62 -6.60
CA ARG A 710 -13.81 -8.96 -6.12
C ARG A 710 -14.12 -9.15 -4.63
N THR A 711 -13.98 -8.12 -3.80
CA THR A 711 -14.39 -8.18 -2.37
C THR A 711 -15.90 -8.36 -2.22
N ALA A 712 -16.73 -7.72 -3.05
CA ALA A 712 -18.17 -7.95 -3.07
C ALA A 712 -18.54 -9.35 -3.60
N TYR A 713 -17.81 -9.85 -4.60
CA TYR A 713 -17.96 -11.21 -5.13
C TYR A 713 -17.61 -12.27 -4.07
N GLN A 714 -16.52 -12.06 -3.30
CA GLN A 714 -16.15 -12.88 -2.15
C GLN A 714 -17.25 -12.90 -1.08
N LYS A 715 -17.75 -11.72 -0.67
CA LYS A 715 -18.87 -11.60 0.28
C LYS A 715 -20.17 -12.23 -0.22
N SER A 716 -20.31 -12.43 -1.53
CA SER A 716 -21.44 -13.13 -2.15
C SER A 716 -21.23 -14.66 -2.23
N GLY A 717 -20.09 -15.20 -1.80
CA GLY A 717 -19.78 -16.63 -1.89
C GLY A 717 -19.09 -17.08 -3.18
N PHE A 718 -18.45 -16.16 -3.91
CA PHE A 718 -17.78 -16.40 -5.20
C PHE A 718 -18.68 -17.17 -6.20
N GLU A 719 -18.14 -18.11 -6.99
CA GLU A 719 -18.89 -18.87 -8.00
C GLU A 719 -19.87 -19.90 -7.44
N GLY A 720 -19.74 -20.28 -6.16
CA GLY A 720 -20.77 -21.01 -5.41
C GLY A 720 -21.96 -20.13 -5.01
N GLY A 721 -21.79 -18.81 -5.07
CA GLY A 721 -22.79 -17.80 -4.72
C GLY A 721 -23.89 -17.58 -5.78
N PRO A 722 -24.81 -16.62 -5.53
CA PRO A 722 -25.97 -16.39 -6.40
C PRO A 722 -25.60 -15.86 -7.78
N LEU A 723 -24.39 -15.29 -7.95
CA LEU A 723 -23.90 -14.74 -9.22
C LEU A 723 -23.29 -15.79 -10.16
N GLY A 724 -22.77 -16.90 -9.64
CA GLY A 724 -22.00 -17.88 -10.42
C GLY A 724 -20.65 -17.34 -10.92
N PHE A 725 -20.07 -18.02 -11.91
CA PHE A 725 -18.79 -17.64 -12.53
C PHE A 725 -18.86 -16.26 -13.23
N PRO A 726 -17.76 -15.48 -13.24
CA PRO A 726 -17.64 -14.29 -14.09
C PRO A 726 -17.79 -14.64 -15.58
N THR A 727 -18.36 -13.71 -16.34
CA THR A 727 -18.52 -13.75 -17.81
C THR A 727 -17.74 -12.64 -18.53
N SER A 728 -17.16 -11.70 -17.78
CA SER A 728 -16.21 -10.69 -18.27
C SER A 728 -15.08 -10.48 -17.25
N GLY A 729 -14.03 -9.76 -17.63
CA GLY A 729 -13.19 -9.04 -16.66
C GLY A 729 -13.91 -7.84 -16.06
N GLU A 730 -13.21 -7.03 -15.25
CA GLU A 730 -13.68 -5.67 -14.92
C GLU A 730 -13.70 -4.79 -16.18
N VAL A 731 -14.81 -4.11 -16.42
CA VAL A 731 -15.00 -3.12 -17.48
C VAL A 731 -15.08 -1.73 -16.84
N THR A 732 -14.19 -0.82 -17.24
CA THR A 732 -14.22 0.59 -16.82
C THR A 732 -15.25 1.36 -17.63
N ILE A 733 -16.00 2.25 -16.98
CA ILE A 733 -17.07 3.06 -17.55
C ILE A 733 -17.07 4.47 -16.92
N PRO A 734 -17.76 5.46 -17.50
CA PRO A 734 -17.90 6.78 -16.90
C PRO A 734 -18.37 6.71 -15.43
N GLY A 735 -17.57 7.24 -14.51
CA GLY A 735 -17.86 7.27 -13.08
C GLY A 735 -17.63 5.96 -12.31
N GLY A 736 -17.16 4.87 -12.93
CA GLY A 736 -16.97 3.61 -12.19
C GLY A 736 -16.50 2.40 -13.00
N LYS A 737 -16.89 1.22 -12.54
CA LYS A 737 -16.60 -0.09 -13.16
C LYS A 737 -17.78 -1.05 -13.00
N TYR A 738 -17.81 -2.11 -13.80
CA TYR A 738 -18.60 -3.30 -13.51
C TYR A 738 -17.87 -4.60 -13.86
N GLN A 739 -18.33 -5.73 -13.35
CA GLN A 739 -17.98 -7.06 -13.84
C GLN A 739 -19.28 -7.88 -14.02
N ASN A 740 -19.43 -8.53 -15.17
CA ASN A 740 -20.56 -9.42 -15.43
C ASN A 740 -20.27 -10.83 -14.92
N PHE A 741 -21.33 -11.51 -14.46
CA PHE A 741 -21.33 -12.89 -13.99
C PHE A 741 -22.49 -13.65 -14.64
N ALA A 742 -22.44 -14.98 -14.62
CA ALA A 742 -23.44 -15.85 -15.26
C ALA A 742 -24.89 -15.58 -14.81
N LYS A 743 -25.08 -15.06 -13.59
CA LYS A 743 -26.39 -14.73 -12.99
C LYS A 743 -26.49 -13.28 -12.50
N GLY A 744 -25.73 -12.33 -13.06
CA GLY A 744 -25.86 -10.90 -12.70
C GLY A 744 -24.66 -10.04 -13.08
N ALA A 745 -24.47 -8.95 -12.35
CA ALA A 745 -23.25 -8.15 -12.35
C ALA A 745 -22.95 -7.62 -10.94
N ILE A 746 -21.72 -7.15 -10.74
CA ILE A 746 -21.37 -6.25 -9.64
C ILE A 746 -20.95 -4.93 -10.28
N LEU A 747 -21.52 -3.82 -9.82
CA LEU A 747 -21.18 -2.47 -10.24
C LEU A 747 -20.46 -1.75 -9.10
N TRP A 748 -19.44 -0.96 -9.41
CA TRP A 748 -18.70 -0.16 -8.45
C TRP A 748 -18.57 1.29 -8.90
N SER A 749 -18.74 2.22 -7.96
CA SER A 749 -18.26 3.60 -8.10
C SER A 749 -17.59 4.06 -6.80
N SER A 750 -16.77 5.10 -6.86
CA SER A 750 -16.14 5.70 -5.68
C SER A 750 -17.17 6.21 -4.66
N ALA A 751 -18.35 6.66 -5.12
CA ALA A 751 -19.41 7.20 -4.29
C ALA A 751 -20.35 6.13 -3.69
N THR A 752 -20.37 4.90 -4.24
CA THR A 752 -21.36 3.86 -3.85
C THR A 752 -20.76 2.55 -3.35
N GLY A 753 -19.46 2.36 -3.47
CA GLY A 753 -18.84 1.05 -3.24
C GLY A 753 -19.27 0.03 -4.29
N ALA A 754 -18.99 -1.25 -4.04
CA ALA A 754 -19.33 -2.35 -4.95
C ALA A 754 -20.65 -3.00 -4.54
N GLN A 755 -21.64 -2.95 -5.42
CA GLN A 755 -23.01 -3.41 -5.17
C GLN A 755 -23.42 -4.51 -6.14
N VAL A 756 -24.13 -5.52 -5.62
CA VAL A 756 -24.59 -6.68 -6.38
C VAL A 756 -25.89 -6.35 -7.12
N SER A 757 -25.95 -6.69 -8.40
CA SER A 757 -27.15 -6.61 -9.25
C SER A 757 -27.40 -8.00 -9.84
N PRO A 758 -28.20 -8.85 -9.19
CA PRO A 758 -28.46 -10.21 -9.66
C PRO A 758 -29.43 -10.21 -10.85
N ASN A 759 -29.49 -11.31 -11.61
CA ASN A 759 -30.49 -11.48 -12.67
C ASN A 759 -31.88 -11.67 -12.06
N GLY A 760 -32.74 -10.66 -12.26
CA GLY A 760 -34.09 -10.60 -11.72
C GLY A 760 -34.84 -9.37 -12.25
N ALA A 761 -36.11 -9.23 -11.87
CA ALA A 761 -36.98 -8.19 -12.40
C ALA A 761 -36.47 -6.76 -12.15
N ILE A 762 -35.80 -6.52 -11.02
CA ILE A 762 -35.15 -5.24 -10.70
C ILE A 762 -34.03 -4.93 -11.70
N ARG A 763 -33.11 -5.86 -11.93
CA ARG A 763 -32.05 -5.71 -12.96
C ARG A 763 -32.61 -5.56 -14.38
N THR A 764 -33.71 -6.24 -14.73
CA THR A 764 -34.38 -6.04 -16.02
C THR A 764 -35.00 -4.64 -16.16
N ALA A 765 -35.57 -4.07 -15.09
CA ALA A 765 -36.05 -2.69 -15.08
C ALA A 765 -34.90 -1.67 -15.12
N TYR A 766 -33.77 -1.97 -14.46
CA TYR A 766 -32.55 -1.17 -14.50
C TYR A 766 -31.95 -1.16 -15.92
N GLN A 767 -31.87 -2.32 -16.59
CA GLN A 767 -31.49 -2.45 -18.00
C GLN A 767 -32.38 -1.62 -18.93
N LYS A 768 -33.71 -1.73 -18.78
CA LYS A 768 -34.68 -0.93 -19.54
C LYS A 768 -34.60 0.57 -19.26
N SER A 769 -33.94 0.98 -18.18
CA SER A 769 -33.66 2.37 -17.83
C SER A 769 -32.31 2.87 -18.35
N GLY A 770 -31.50 2.04 -19.02
CA GLY A 770 -30.14 2.39 -19.48
C GLY A 770 -29.02 2.12 -18.47
N PHE A 771 -29.26 1.25 -17.48
CA PHE A 771 -28.34 0.92 -16.38
C PHE A 771 -27.76 2.19 -15.70
N GLU A 772 -26.46 2.21 -15.36
CA GLU A 772 -25.81 3.29 -14.61
C GLU A 772 -25.63 4.59 -15.39
N ASN A 773 -25.65 4.51 -16.73
CA ASN A 773 -25.72 5.68 -17.61
C ASN A 773 -27.14 6.27 -17.70
N GLY A 774 -28.14 5.53 -17.19
CA GLY A 774 -29.54 5.92 -17.13
C GLY A 774 -29.88 6.95 -16.03
N PRO A 775 -31.17 7.31 -15.88
CA PRO A 775 -31.62 8.33 -14.93
C PRO A 775 -31.50 7.89 -13.46
N LEU A 776 -31.26 6.60 -13.19
CA LEU A 776 -31.04 6.05 -11.85
C LEU A 776 -29.60 6.21 -11.35
N GLY A 777 -28.60 6.26 -12.24
CA GLY A 777 -27.19 6.18 -11.84
C GLY A 777 -26.81 4.82 -11.26
N PHE A 778 -25.62 4.73 -10.64
CA PHE A 778 -25.11 3.52 -10.00
C PHE A 778 -25.99 3.03 -8.83
N PRO A 779 -26.07 1.70 -8.57
CA PRO A 779 -26.66 1.17 -7.35
C PRO A 779 -25.92 1.65 -6.09
N THR A 780 -26.68 1.91 -5.02
CA THR A 780 -26.19 2.28 -3.68
C THR A 780 -26.45 1.19 -2.63
N SER A 781 -27.18 0.13 -3.00
CA SER A 781 -27.38 -1.08 -2.19
C SER A 781 -27.38 -2.32 -3.10
N GLY A 782 -27.29 -3.51 -2.51
CA GLY A 782 -27.83 -4.73 -3.13
C GLY A 782 -29.36 -4.70 -3.20
N GLU A 783 -29.96 -5.80 -3.66
CA GLU A 783 -31.41 -6.02 -3.51
C GLU A 783 -31.75 -6.31 -2.03
N VAL A 784 -32.73 -5.57 -1.50
CA VAL A 784 -33.19 -5.64 -0.10
C VAL A 784 -34.62 -6.16 -0.06
N THR A 785 -34.81 -7.31 0.59
CA THR A 785 -36.13 -7.92 0.79
C THR A 785 -36.93 -7.16 1.85
N ILE A 786 -38.20 -6.89 1.57
CA ILE A 786 -39.15 -6.20 2.46
C ILE A 786 -40.50 -6.93 2.48
N LYS A 787 -41.41 -6.51 3.37
CA LYS A 787 -42.72 -7.15 3.51
C LYS A 787 -43.57 -7.00 2.23
N GLY A 788 -43.62 -8.07 1.44
CA GLY A 788 -44.38 -8.14 0.19
C GLY A 788 -43.60 -7.78 -1.08
N GLY A 789 -42.28 -7.59 -1.02
CA GLY A 789 -41.50 -7.23 -2.19
C GLY A 789 -39.99 -7.13 -1.94
N VAL A 790 -39.29 -6.52 -2.90
CA VAL A 790 -37.84 -6.30 -2.89
C VAL A 790 -37.58 -4.89 -3.46
N TYR A 791 -36.55 -4.19 -2.98
CA TYR A 791 -36.10 -2.95 -3.62
C TYR A 791 -34.57 -2.92 -3.81
N GLN A 792 -34.09 -2.09 -4.74
CA GLN A 792 -32.69 -1.71 -4.83
C GLN A 792 -32.60 -0.19 -4.93
N ASN A 793 -31.75 0.43 -4.11
CA ASN A 793 -31.48 1.86 -4.18
C ASN A 793 -30.36 2.15 -5.21
N PHE A 794 -30.44 3.33 -5.82
CA PHE A 794 -29.48 3.87 -6.78
C PHE A 794 -29.20 5.35 -6.45
N THR A 795 -28.14 5.96 -6.97
CA THR A 795 -27.76 7.34 -6.61
C THR A 795 -28.84 8.38 -6.91
N LYS A 796 -29.69 8.12 -7.91
CA LYS A 796 -30.80 8.99 -8.35
C LYS A 796 -32.19 8.35 -8.19
N GLY A 797 -32.35 7.33 -7.36
CA GLY A 797 -33.68 6.75 -7.10
C GLY A 797 -33.67 5.38 -6.42
N ALA A 798 -34.73 4.61 -6.67
CA ALA A 798 -34.81 3.18 -6.39
C ALA A 798 -35.62 2.47 -7.49
N ILE A 799 -35.47 1.15 -7.56
CA ILE A 799 -36.44 0.27 -8.21
C ILE A 799 -37.09 -0.57 -7.12
N LEU A 800 -38.42 -0.61 -7.11
CA LEU A 800 -39.22 -1.41 -6.20
C LEU A 800 -39.94 -2.50 -7.00
N TRP A 801 -39.90 -3.74 -6.51
CA TRP A 801 -40.60 -4.89 -7.09
C TRP A 801 -41.55 -5.51 -6.08
N SER A 802 -42.75 -5.88 -6.55
CA SER A 802 -43.60 -6.87 -5.89
C SER A 802 -44.19 -7.82 -6.94
N SER A 803 -44.65 -8.99 -6.51
CA SER A 803 -45.34 -9.96 -7.38
C SER A 803 -46.61 -9.40 -8.02
N ALA A 804 -47.27 -8.42 -7.38
CA ALA A 804 -48.49 -7.80 -7.88
C ALA A 804 -48.27 -6.59 -8.80
N THR A 805 -47.09 -5.94 -8.74
CA THR A 805 -46.82 -4.66 -9.45
C THR A 805 -45.71 -4.74 -10.49
N GLY A 806 -44.92 -5.82 -10.50
CA GLY A 806 -43.66 -5.88 -11.22
C GLY A 806 -42.63 -4.88 -10.67
N ALA A 807 -41.51 -4.73 -11.38
CA ALA A 807 -40.42 -3.82 -11.01
C ALA A 807 -40.67 -2.43 -11.60
N GLN A 808 -40.77 -1.42 -10.73
CA GLN A 808 -41.12 -0.05 -11.10
C GLN A 808 -40.06 0.94 -10.60
N VAL A 809 -39.74 1.92 -11.45
CA VAL A 809 -38.71 2.94 -11.19
C VAL A 809 -39.31 4.08 -10.35
N SER A 810 -38.62 4.46 -9.27
CA SER A 810 -38.95 5.61 -8.42
C SER A 810 -37.72 6.54 -8.39
N LEU A 811 -37.70 7.55 -9.25
CA LEU A 811 -36.59 8.51 -9.34
C LEU A 811 -36.61 9.50 -8.18
N ASN A 812 -35.43 10.03 -7.82
CA ASN A 812 -35.31 11.11 -6.84
C ASN A 812 -35.93 12.39 -7.42
N GLY A 813 -36.93 12.91 -6.70
CA GLY A 813 -37.77 14.01 -7.16
C GLY A 813 -38.99 14.16 -6.24
N ALA A 814 -39.79 15.20 -6.47
CA ALA A 814 -40.89 15.57 -5.57
C ALA A 814 -41.91 14.44 -5.34
N ILE A 815 -42.20 13.62 -6.36
CA ILE A 815 -43.10 12.45 -6.25
C ILE A 815 -42.55 11.43 -5.26
N ARG A 816 -41.26 11.05 -5.37
CA ARG A 816 -40.60 10.14 -4.43
C ARG A 816 -40.48 10.73 -3.02
N THR A 817 -40.25 12.03 -2.90
CA THR A 817 -40.25 12.72 -1.59
C THR A 817 -41.63 12.70 -0.93
N ALA A 818 -42.73 12.83 -1.70
CA ALA A 818 -44.08 12.67 -1.17
C ALA A 818 -44.41 11.20 -0.82
N TYR A 819 -43.95 10.23 -1.63
CA TYR A 819 -44.07 8.80 -1.33
C TYR A 819 -43.33 8.43 -0.03
N GLN A 820 -42.10 8.93 0.17
CA GLN A 820 -41.34 8.81 1.42
C GLN A 820 -42.11 9.40 2.61
N LYS A 821 -42.62 10.64 2.48
CA LYS A 821 -43.42 11.29 3.53
C LYS A 821 -44.74 10.55 3.85
N SER A 822 -45.23 9.72 2.93
CA SER A 822 -46.39 8.84 3.16
C SER A 822 -46.04 7.48 3.79
N GLY A 823 -44.75 7.18 4.02
CA GLY A 823 -44.29 5.90 4.58
C GLY A 823 -43.92 4.83 3.55
N PHE A 824 -43.59 5.23 2.31
CA PHE A 824 -43.26 4.32 1.20
C PHE A 824 -44.32 3.20 1.02
N GLU A 825 -43.92 1.97 0.69
CA GLU A 825 -44.83 0.84 0.43
C GLU A 825 -45.50 0.28 1.70
N GLY A 826 -44.96 0.57 2.88
CA GLY A 826 -45.67 0.36 4.16
C GLY A 826 -46.81 1.37 4.38
N GLY A 827 -46.80 2.48 3.64
CA GLY A 827 -47.77 3.57 3.72
C GLY A 827 -49.12 3.28 3.04
N PRO A 828 -50.02 4.28 3.00
CA PRO A 828 -51.38 4.11 2.50
C PRO A 828 -51.44 3.91 0.98
N LEU A 829 -50.35 4.17 0.24
CA LEU A 829 -50.24 3.99 -1.21
C LEU A 829 -49.81 2.58 -1.64
N GLY A 830 -49.05 1.85 -0.81
CA GLY A 830 -48.42 0.60 -1.22
C GLY A 830 -47.39 0.77 -2.35
N PHE A 831 -46.95 -0.35 -2.92
CA PHE A 831 -45.97 -0.37 -4.01
C PHE A 831 -46.39 0.46 -5.24
N PRO A 832 -45.45 1.12 -5.94
CA PRO A 832 -45.69 1.74 -7.24
C PRO A 832 -46.17 0.70 -8.27
N THR A 833 -47.05 1.11 -9.18
CA THR A 833 -47.56 0.32 -10.33
C THR A 833 -47.14 0.90 -11.68
N SER A 834 -46.46 2.05 -11.68
CA SER A 834 -45.81 2.65 -12.86
C SER A 834 -44.51 3.33 -12.45
N GLY A 835 -43.67 3.73 -13.42
CA GLY A 835 -42.72 4.83 -13.23
C GLY A 835 -43.42 6.19 -13.11
N GLU A 836 -42.64 7.28 -13.08
CA GLU A 836 -43.21 8.62 -13.33
C GLU A 836 -43.71 8.70 -14.79
N VAL A 837 -44.95 9.15 -14.97
CA VAL A 837 -45.59 9.38 -16.26
C VAL A 837 -45.80 10.88 -16.46
N SER A 838 -45.30 11.42 -17.57
CA SER A 838 -45.53 12.80 -17.97
C SER A 838 -46.99 13.03 -18.41
N ALA A 839 -47.54 14.19 -18.09
CA ALA A 839 -48.85 14.64 -18.55
C ALA A 839 -48.80 16.12 -18.92
N SER A 840 -49.75 16.61 -19.72
CA SER A 840 -49.82 18.04 -20.03
C SER A 840 -49.99 18.86 -18.75
N GLY A 841 -49.02 19.72 -18.44
CA GLY A 841 -48.97 20.52 -17.21
C GLY A 841 -48.33 19.85 -15.97
N GLY A 842 -47.80 18.62 -16.05
CA GLY A 842 -47.18 17.99 -14.89
C GLY A 842 -46.71 16.54 -15.06
N LYS A 843 -46.63 15.82 -13.94
CA LYS A 843 -46.31 14.38 -13.87
C LYS A 843 -47.24 13.66 -12.90
N TYR A 844 -47.27 12.34 -12.96
CA TYR A 844 -47.87 11.51 -11.91
C TYR A 844 -47.19 10.14 -11.81
N GLN A 845 -47.31 9.46 -10.66
CA GLN A 845 -46.91 8.07 -10.48
C GLN A 845 -48.06 7.30 -9.84
N ASN A 846 -48.42 6.15 -10.41
CA ASN A 846 -49.45 5.28 -9.87
C ASN A 846 -48.86 4.31 -8.83
N PHE A 847 -49.68 4.00 -7.84
CA PHE A 847 -49.38 3.06 -6.75
C PHE A 847 -50.58 2.12 -6.57
N ALA A 848 -50.35 0.95 -5.95
CA ALA A 848 -51.39 -0.07 -5.77
C ALA A 848 -52.66 0.45 -5.07
N LYS A 849 -52.50 1.46 -4.20
CA LYS A 849 -53.57 2.09 -3.42
C LYS A 849 -53.70 3.60 -3.66
N GLY A 850 -53.23 4.16 -4.78
CA GLY A 850 -53.44 5.58 -5.10
C GLY A 850 -52.63 6.12 -6.29
N THR A 851 -52.52 7.44 -6.37
CA THR A 851 -51.64 8.16 -7.31
C THR A 851 -51.03 9.37 -6.59
N ILE A 852 -49.77 9.67 -6.85
CA ILE A 852 -49.17 10.97 -6.54
C ILE A 852 -49.12 11.78 -7.83
N TYR A 853 -49.67 12.98 -7.81
CA TYR A 853 -49.60 13.94 -8.92
C TYR A 853 -48.60 15.04 -8.59
N TRP A 854 -47.94 15.63 -9.59
CA TRP A 854 -47.01 16.74 -9.41
C TRP A 854 -47.17 17.79 -10.51
N THR A 855 -47.15 19.06 -10.12
CA THR A 855 -46.84 20.18 -11.03
C THR A 855 -45.80 21.09 -10.38
N ALA A 856 -45.15 21.94 -11.20
CA ALA A 856 -44.23 22.95 -10.69
C ALA A 856 -44.91 23.98 -9.75
N SER A 857 -46.22 24.21 -9.89
CA SER A 857 -46.98 25.18 -9.10
C SER A 857 -47.66 24.61 -7.85
N THR A 858 -47.91 23.30 -7.78
CA THR A 858 -48.57 22.66 -6.62
C THR A 858 -47.66 21.74 -5.82
N GLY A 859 -46.46 21.41 -6.30
CA GLY A 859 -45.63 20.37 -5.71
C GLY A 859 -46.26 18.98 -5.87
N ALA A 860 -45.83 18.01 -5.06
CA ALA A 860 -46.32 16.64 -5.15
C ALA A 860 -47.48 16.39 -4.18
N GLN A 861 -48.65 16.04 -4.72
CA GLN A 861 -49.91 15.91 -4.01
C GLN A 861 -50.42 14.47 -4.05
N VAL A 862 -50.67 13.92 -2.86
CA VAL A 862 -51.09 12.52 -2.67
C VAL A 862 -52.61 12.39 -2.83
N SER A 863 -53.05 11.46 -3.69
CA SER A 863 -54.46 11.09 -3.83
C SER A 863 -54.60 9.56 -3.59
N PRO A 864 -54.97 9.13 -2.36
CA PRO A 864 -55.13 7.72 -2.02
C PRO A 864 -56.42 7.13 -2.61
N ASN A 865 -56.58 5.81 -2.57
CA ASN A 865 -57.84 5.15 -2.91
C ASN A 865 -58.94 5.52 -1.91
N GLY A 866 -60.12 5.84 -2.44
CA GLY A 866 -61.27 6.30 -1.68
C GLY A 866 -62.21 7.11 -2.56
N SER A 867 -63.41 7.42 -2.05
CA SER A 867 -64.49 8.04 -2.82
C SER A 867 -64.09 9.36 -3.50
N ILE A 868 -63.18 10.14 -2.91
CA ILE A 868 -62.66 11.38 -3.52
C ILE A 868 -61.86 11.07 -4.80
N ARG A 869 -60.94 10.10 -4.77
CA ARG A 869 -60.18 9.68 -5.96
C ARG A 869 -61.09 9.03 -7.00
N ASP A 870 -62.13 8.32 -6.60
CA ASP A 870 -63.07 7.70 -7.55
C ASP A 870 -64.02 8.72 -8.19
N ALA A 871 -64.41 9.78 -7.48
CA ALA A 871 -65.06 10.95 -8.08
C ALA A 871 -64.12 11.71 -9.03
N TYR A 872 -62.84 11.86 -8.68
CA TYR A 872 -61.82 12.47 -9.55
C TYR A 872 -61.56 11.65 -10.82
N LYS A 873 -61.55 10.31 -10.75
CA LYS A 873 -61.55 9.42 -11.93
C LYS A 873 -62.75 9.69 -12.83
N LYS A 874 -63.97 9.73 -12.27
CA LYS A 874 -65.20 10.03 -13.00
C LYS A 874 -65.21 11.44 -13.62
N ALA A 875 -64.48 12.39 -13.04
CA ALA A 875 -64.29 13.75 -13.55
C ALA A 875 -63.18 13.90 -14.62
N GLY A 876 -62.54 12.80 -15.04
CA GLY A 876 -61.48 12.79 -16.06
C GLY A 876 -60.04 12.97 -15.53
N GLN A 877 -59.83 12.91 -14.22
CA GLN A 877 -58.53 13.09 -13.56
C GLN A 877 -57.84 14.42 -13.98
N GLN A 878 -56.51 14.42 -14.15
CA GLN A 878 -55.70 15.62 -14.37
C GLN A 878 -55.95 16.30 -15.73
N GLY A 879 -56.42 15.54 -16.73
CA GLY A 879 -56.88 16.07 -18.01
C GLY A 879 -58.35 16.50 -18.01
N GLY A 880 -59.07 16.26 -16.91
CA GLY A 880 -60.50 16.48 -16.77
C GLY A 880 -60.91 17.88 -16.31
N THR A 881 -62.15 17.98 -15.84
CA THR A 881 -62.78 19.27 -15.49
C THR A 881 -62.14 19.95 -14.28
N LEU A 882 -61.54 19.18 -13.36
CA LEU A 882 -60.90 19.67 -12.15
C LEU A 882 -59.42 20.07 -12.31
N GLY A 883 -58.73 19.53 -13.31
CA GLY A 883 -57.27 19.66 -13.43
C GLY A 883 -56.51 18.95 -12.30
N PHE A 884 -55.21 19.24 -12.14
CA PHE A 884 -54.35 18.63 -11.13
C PHE A 884 -54.79 18.95 -9.68
N PRO A 885 -54.49 18.07 -8.70
CA PRO A 885 -54.68 18.38 -7.29
C PRO A 885 -53.76 19.53 -6.84
N THR A 886 -54.28 20.39 -5.97
CA THR A 886 -53.55 21.48 -5.29
C THR A 886 -53.33 21.19 -3.80
N SER A 887 -53.97 20.13 -3.26
CA SER A 887 -53.72 19.61 -1.92
C SER A 887 -53.72 18.08 -1.92
N GLY A 888 -53.26 17.46 -0.83
CA GLY A 888 -53.62 16.10 -0.47
C GLY A 888 -55.09 15.99 -0.06
N GLU A 889 -55.52 14.79 0.33
CA GLU A 889 -56.82 14.61 1.00
C GLU A 889 -56.75 15.15 2.44
N VAL A 890 -57.49 16.23 2.71
CA VAL A 890 -57.57 16.88 4.03
C VAL A 890 -58.79 16.33 4.77
N THR A 891 -58.61 15.92 6.02
CA THR A 891 -59.72 15.50 6.90
C THR A 891 -60.26 16.69 7.68
N ILE A 892 -61.58 16.82 7.76
CA ILE A 892 -62.30 17.92 8.39
C ILE A 892 -63.47 17.40 9.25
N LYS A 893 -64.09 18.27 10.04
CA LYS A 893 -65.20 17.88 10.93
C LYS A 893 -66.40 17.37 10.10
N GLY A 894 -66.64 16.06 10.15
CA GLY A 894 -67.75 15.39 9.45
C GLY A 894 -67.43 14.90 8.03
N GLY A 895 -66.19 15.01 7.56
CA GLY A 895 -65.85 14.57 6.20
C GLY A 895 -64.40 14.81 5.80
N LYS A 896 -64.17 14.91 4.50
CA LYS A 896 -62.86 15.16 3.87
C LYS A 896 -63.00 16.04 2.63
N TYR A 897 -61.91 16.65 2.18
CA TYR A 897 -61.85 17.26 0.85
C TYR A 897 -60.48 17.08 0.19
N GLN A 898 -60.43 17.23 -1.13
CA GLN A 898 -59.20 17.47 -1.90
C GLN A 898 -59.42 18.68 -2.82
N ASN A 899 -58.50 19.63 -2.81
CA ASN A 899 -58.52 20.78 -3.73
C ASN A 899 -57.80 20.43 -5.04
N PHE A 900 -58.23 21.07 -6.13
CA PHE A 900 -57.71 20.93 -7.49
C PHE A 900 -57.60 22.32 -8.15
N THR A 901 -56.88 22.45 -9.27
CA THR A 901 -56.66 23.77 -9.90
C THR A 901 -57.95 24.43 -10.39
N LYS A 902 -59.00 23.65 -10.71
CA LYS A 902 -60.31 24.15 -11.16
C LYS A 902 -61.46 23.84 -10.19
N GLY A 903 -61.19 23.47 -8.93
CA GLY A 903 -62.26 23.25 -7.94
C GLY A 903 -61.83 22.48 -6.70
N ALA A 904 -62.78 21.80 -6.08
CA ALA A 904 -62.57 20.85 -4.99
C ALA A 904 -63.49 19.63 -5.16
N ILE A 905 -63.14 18.52 -4.53
CA ILE A 905 -64.07 17.42 -4.24
C ILE A 905 -64.22 17.36 -2.73
N LEU A 906 -65.46 17.39 -2.25
CA LEU A 906 -65.80 17.23 -0.83
C LEU A 906 -66.52 15.90 -0.64
N TRP A 907 -66.21 15.18 0.44
CA TRP A 907 -66.83 13.92 0.81
C TRP A 907 -67.34 13.95 2.25
N SER A 908 -68.53 13.40 2.48
CA SER A 908 -68.98 12.95 3.79
C SER A 908 -69.65 11.58 3.66
N SER A 909 -69.79 10.86 4.78
CA SER A 909 -70.52 9.58 4.82
C SER A 909 -71.99 9.72 4.41
N ALA A 910 -72.60 10.89 4.60
CA ALA A 910 -74.01 11.15 4.28
C ALA A 910 -74.24 11.63 2.83
N THR A 911 -73.23 12.21 2.18
CA THR A 911 -73.38 12.87 0.86
C THR A 911 -72.60 12.21 -0.28
N GLY A 912 -71.69 11.29 0.03
CA GLY A 912 -70.70 10.80 -0.92
C GLY A 912 -69.72 11.90 -1.36
N ALA A 913 -68.90 11.60 -2.37
CA ALA A 913 -67.90 12.54 -2.90
C ALA A 913 -68.52 13.36 -4.05
N GLN A 914 -68.58 14.67 -3.87
CA GLN A 914 -69.24 15.60 -4.79
C GLN A 914 -68.26 16.68 -5.29
N VAL A 915 -68.37 17.03 -6.56
CA VAL A 915 -67.52 18.02 -7.23
C VAL A 915 -68.06 19.44 -6.98
N SER A 916 -67.20 20.36 -6.54
CA SER A 916 -67.49 21.79 -6.46
C SER A 916 -66.46 22.54 -7.32
N LEU A 917 -66.87 22.94 -8.53
CA LEU A 917 -66.01 23.62 -9.49
C LEU A 917 -65.76 25.08 -9.11
N ASN A 918 -64.62 25.65 -9.54
CA ASN A 918 -64.35 27.07 -9.40
C ASN A 918 -65.33 27.86 -10.29
N GLY A 919 -66.16 28.69 -9.66
CA GLY A 919 -67.26 29.41 -10.30
C GLY A 919 -68.14 30.10 -9.26
N ALA A 920 -69.14 30.85 -9.72
CA ALA A 920 -69.97 31.69 -8.85
C ALA A 920 -70.67 30.91 -7.72
N ILE A 921 -71.11 29.67 -7.97
CA ILE A 921 -71.73 28.80 -6.96
C ILE A 921 -70.73 28.48 -5.83
N ARG A 922 -69.51 28.05 -6.15
CA ARG A 922 -68.47 27.78 -5.14
C ARG A 922 -68.02 29.07 -4.43
N THR A 923 -68.01 30.22 -5.09
CA THR A 923 -67.74 31.52 -4.46
C THR A 923 -68.84 31.91 -3.44
N ALA A 924 -70.12 31.63 -3.73
CA ALA A 924 -71.20 31.83 -2.77
C ALA A 924 -71.15 30.82 -1.61
N TYR A 925 -70.78 29.56 -1.89
CA TYR A 925 -70.55 28.53 -0.87
C TYR A 925 -69.39 28.91 0.07
N GLN A 926 -68.29 29.43 -0.47
CA GLN A 926 -67.16 29.99 0.29
C GLN A 926 -67.59 31.16 1.17
N LYS A 927 -68.32 32.15 0.61
CA LYS A 927 -68.89 33.27 1.37
C LYS A 927 -69.88 32.84 2.45
N SER A 928 -70.45 31.64 2.34
CA SER A 928 -71.34 31.04 3.34
C SER A 928 -70.60 30.23 4.43
N GLY A 929 -69.26 30.13 4.37
CA GLY A 929 -68.47 29.34 5.32
C GLY A 929 -68.28 27.86 4.94
N PHE A 930 -68.43 27.50 3.66
CA PHE A 930 -68.30 26.13 3.14
C PHE A 930 -69.16 25.11 3.95
N GLU A 931 -68.65 23.90 4.20
CA GLU A 931 -69.38 22.82 4.89
C GLU A 931 -69.57 23.05 6.40
N GLY A 932 -68.77 23.93 7.00
CA GLY A 932 -69.04 24.45 8.36
C GLY A 932 -70.20 25.44 8.41
N GLY A 933 -70.59 26.00 7.25
CA GLY A 933 -71.66 26.96 7.08
C GLY A 933 -73.09 26.37 7.16
N PRO A 934 -74.12 27.22 6.96
CA PRO A 934 -75.53 26.82 7.10
C PRO A 934 -75.99 25.83 6.01
N LEU A 935 -75.21 25.64 4.94
CA LEU A 935 -75.50 24.71 3.84
C LEU A 935 -74.99 23.28 4.08
N GLY A 936 -73.93 23.09 4.89
CA GLY A 936 -73.26 21.79 5.01
C GLY A 936 -72.65 21.28 3.69
N PHE A 937 -72.25 20.01 3.67
CA PHE A 937 -71.63 19.37 2.51
C PHE A 937 -72.54 19.38 1.25
N PRO A 938 -71.96 19.53 0.03
CA PRO A 938 -72.69 19.33 -1.22
C PRO A 938 -73.26 17.92 -1.33
N THR A 939 -74.44 17.78 -1.94
CA THR A 939 -75.12 16.51 -2.25
C THR A 939 -75.23 16.24 -3.76
N SER A 940 -74.83 17.19 -4.60
CA SER A 940 -74.68 17.05 -6.05
C SER A 940 -73.46 17.80 -6.54
N GLY A 941 -73.06 17.60 -7.81
CA GLY A 941 -72.28 18.60 -8.55
C GLY A 941 -73.13 19.83 -8.92
N GLU A 942 -72.58 20.73 -9.73
CA GLU A 942 -73.40 21.73 -10.43
C GLU A 942 -74.33 21.03 -11.44
N VAL A 943 -75.62 21.33 -11.39
CA VAL A 943 -76.65 20.84 -12.30
C VAL A 943 -77.16 22.01 -13.14
N SER A 944 -77.13 21.84 -14.48
CA SER A 944 -77.71 22.81 -15.41
C SER A 944 -79.24 22.77 -15.36
N ALA A 945 -79.87 23.94 -15.50
CA ALA A 945 -81.31 24.09 -15.64
C ALA A 945 -81.62 25.14 -16.71
N SER A 946 -82.84 25.14 -17.27
CA SER A 946 -83.24 26.18 -18.23
C SER A 946 -83.15 27.55 -17.57
N GLY A 947 -82.30 28.44 -18.10
CA GLY A 947 -82.03 29.77 -17.53
C GLY A 947 -80.95 29.87 -16.46
N GLY A 948 -80.26 28.78 -16.07
CA GLY A 948 -79.21 28.86 -15.04
C GLY A 948 -78.57 27.54 -14.61
N LYS A 949 -78.01 27.54 -13.39
CA LYS A 949 -77.44 26.37 -12.72
C LYS A 949 -77.89 26.31 -11.26
N TYR A 950 -77.73 25.16 -10.62
CA TYR A 950 -77.85 25.01 -9.17
C TYR A 950 -76.93 23.92 -8.63
N GLN A 951 -76.58 23.98 -7.35
CA GLN A 951 -75.90 22.90 -6.62
C GLN A 951 -76.66 22.64 -5.32
N ASN A 952 -76.98 21.38 -5.05
CA ASN A 952 -77.64 20.98 -3.81
C ASN A 952 -76.61 20.70 -2.72
N PHE A 953 -77.00 21.02 -1.48
CA PHE A 953 -76.23 20.80 -0.26
C PHE A 953 -77.13 20.15 0.80
N ALA A 954 -76.54 19.48 1.79
CA ALA A 954 -77.27 18.75 2.82
C ALA A 954 -78.30 19.63 3.57
N LYS A 955 -78.01 20.93 3.69
CA LYS A 955 -78.86 21.93 4.36
C LYS A 955 -79.27 23.10 3.44
N GLY A 956 -79.32 22.91 2.12
CA GLY A 956 -79.86 23.95 1.21
C GLY A 956 -79.59 23.72 -0.28
N THR A 957 -79.75 24.78 -1.07
CA THR A 957 -79.38 24.83 -2.49
C THR A 957 -78.81 26.21 -2.80
N ILE A 958 -77.75 26.28 -3.61
CA ILE A 958 -77.31 27.53 -4.24
C ILE A 958 -77.79 27.51 -5.69
N TYR A 959 -78.46 28.57 -6.11
CA TYR A 959 -78.91 28.77 -7.48
C TYR A 959 -78.05 29.85 -8.14
N TRP A 960 -77.83 29.77 -9.45
CA TRP A 960 -77.10 30.79 -10.21
C TRP A 960 -77.77 31.09 -11.55
N THR A 961 -77.84 32.37 -11.91
CA THR A 961 -78.08 32.82 -13.28
C THR A 961 -77.07 33.91 -13.66
N ALA A 962 -76.94 34.19 -14.96
CA ALA A 962 -76.09 35.26 -15.44
C ALA A 962 -76.54 36.67 -14.97
N SER A 963 -77.83 36.86 -14.68
CA SER A 963 -78.39 38.17 -14.28
C SER A 963 -78.49 38.37 -12.77
N THR A 964 -78.60 37.29 -11.97
CA THR A 964 -78.75 37.38 -10.51
C THR A 964 -77.50 36.98 -9.74
N GLY A 965 -76.48 36.42 -10.40
CA GLY A 965 -75.33 35.83 -9.71
C GLY A 965 -75.74 34.58 -8.91
N ALA A 966 -74.93 34.21 -7.91
CA ALA A 966 -75.17 33.00 -7.11
C ALA A 966 -75.90 33.34 -5.80
N GLN A 967 -77.11 32.80 -5.63
CA GLN A 967 -78.03 33.12 -4.55
C GLN A 967 -78.26 31.89 -3.64
N VAL A 968 -78.05 32.09 -2.35
CA VAL A 968 -78.05 31.04 -1.32
C VAL A 968 -79.45 30.84 -0.76
N SER A 969 -79.94 29.60 -0.78
CA SER A 969 -81.26 29.21 -0.25
C SER A 969 -81.10 28.08 0.79
N PRO A 970 -80.99 28.40 2.09
CA PRO A 970 -80.88 27.42 3.17
C PRO A 970 -82.12 26.52 3.33
N ASN A 971 -82.01 25.44 4.10
CA ASN A 971 -83.16 24.69 4.60
C ASN A 971 -83.95 25.56 5.60
N GLY A 972 -85.27 25.60 5.43
CA GLY A 972 -86.18 26.42 6.23
C GLY A 972 -87.47 26.66 5.47
N SER A 973 -88.48 27.21 6.16
CA SER A 973 -89.85 27.34 5.64
C SER A 973 -89.92 28.06 4.28
N ILE A 974 -89.06 29.06 4.03
CA ILE A 974 -88.98 29.76 2.73
C ILE A 974 -88.60 28.80 1.59
N ARG A 975 -87.57 27.98 1.76
CA ARG A 975 -87.16 26.99 0.74
C ARG A 975 -88.18 25.85 0.61
N ASP A 976 -88.89 25.48 1.67
CA ASP A 976 -89.93 24.45 1.59
C ASP A 976 -91.21 24.96 0.93
N ALA A 977 -91.56 26.25 1.08
CA ALA A 977 -92.57 26.91 0.25
C ALA A 977 -92.12 27.03 -1.22
N TYR A 978 -90.85 27.35 -1.48
CA TYR A 978 -90.28 27.38 -2.84
C TYR A 978 -90.28 26.00 -3.52
N LYS A 979 -90.00 24.92 -2.78
CA LYS A 979 -90.19 23.54 -3.24
C LYS A 979 -91.64 23.27 -3.67
N LYS A 980 -92.61 23.63 -2.81
CA LYS A 980 -94.05 23.49 -3.12
C LYS A 980 -94.47 24.33 -4.34
N ALA A 981 -93.81 25.45 -4.59
CA ALA A 981 -94.03 26.31 -5.76
C ALA A 981 -93.34 25.83 -7.06
N GLY A 982 -92.66 24.67 -7.06
CA GLY A 982 -91.98 24.09 -8.23
C GLY A 982 -90.52 24.51 -8.41
N GLN A 983 -89.92 25.19 -7.44
CA GLN A 983 -88.53 25.68 -7.47
C GLN A 983 -88.24 26.53 -8.73
N GLN A 984 -87.04 26.41 -9.31
CA GLN A 984 -86.55 27.27 -10.40
C GLN A 984 -87.31 27.08 -11.73
N GLY A 985 -87.95 25.92 -11.93
CA GLY A 985 -88.86 25.66 -13.05
C GLY A 985 -90.32 26.04 -12.76
N GLY A 986 -90.61 26.46 -11.52
CA GLY A 986 -91.95 26.73 -11.04
C GLY A 986 -92.45 28.16 -11.26
N THR A 987 -93.49 28.53 -10.53
CA THR A 987 -94.20 29.81 -10.70
C THR A 987 -93.35 31.03 -10.35
N LEU A 988 -92.38 30.88 -9.46
CA LEU A 988 -91.51 31.95 -8.97
C LEU A 988 -90.22 32.15 -9.78
N GLY A 989 -89.76 31.14 -10.54
CA GLY A 989 -88.46 31.18 -11.20
C GLY A 989 -87.27 31.19 -10.22
N PHE A 990 -86.07 31.51 -10.73
CA PHE A 990 -84.83 31.53 -9.93
C PHE A 990 -84.84 32.59 -8.81
N PRO A 991 -84.11 32.39 -7.70
CA PRO A 991 -83.92 33.44 -6.71
C PRO A 991 -83.14 34.63 -7.28
N THR A 992 -83.57 35.83 -6.92
CA THR A 992 -82.87 37.11 -7.18
C THR A 992 -82.14 37.62 -5.95
N SER A 993 -82.43 37.07 -4.76
CA SER A 993 -81.69 37.31 -3.51
C SER A 993 -81.44 36.01 -2.74
N GLY A 994 -80.53 36.07 -1.77
CA GLY A 994 -80.53 35.14 -0.65
C GLY A 994 -81.70 35.41 0.31
N GLU A 995 -81.79 34.62 1.37
CA GLU A 995 -82.74 34.81 2.46
C GLU A 995 -82.35 36.04 3.32
N VAL A 996 -83.10 37.14 3.17
CA VAL A 996 -82.89 38.39 3.91
C VAL A 996 -83.68 38.35 5.22
N THR A 997 -83.02 38.67 6.33
CA THR A 997 -83.68 38.81 7.64
C THR A 997 -84.07 40.26 7.89
N ILE A 998 -85.29 40.47 8.40
CA ILE A 998 -85.91 41.78 8.62
C ILE A 998 -86.64 41.79 9.98
N LYS A 999 -87.11 42.96 10.41
CA LYS A 999 -87.87 43.07 11.67
C LYS A 999 -89.15 42.24 11.60
N GLY A 1000 -89.29 41.26 12.50
CA GLY A 1000 -90.46 40.39 12.59
C GLY A 1000 -90.46 39.16 11.66
N GLY A 1001 -89.45 38.98 10.81
CA GLY A 1001 -89.44 37.84 9.88
C GLY A 1001 -88.29 37.84 8.88
N LYS A 1002 -88.54 37.24 7.72
CA LYS A 1002 -87.57 37.07 6.62
C LYS A 1002 -88.25 37.10 5.26
N TYR A 1003 -87.49 37.33 4.20
CA TYR A 1003 -87.97 37.12 2.83
C TYR A 1003 -86.87 36.58 1.90
N GLN A 1004 -87.27 36.02 0.77
CA GLN A 1004 -86.39 35.78 -0.37
C GLN A 1004 -87.10 36.22 -1.65
N ASN A 1005 -86.41 36.98 -2.50
CA ASN A 1005 -86.92 37.42 -3.79
C ASN A 1005 -86.55 36.40 -4.89
N PHE A 1006 -87.42 36.29 -5.89
CA PHE A 1006 -87.29 35.42 -7.08
C PHE A 1006 -87.65 36.23 -8.34
N THR A 1007 -87.33 35.72 -9.54
CA THR A 1007 -87.56 36.48 -10.79
C THR A 1007 -89.03 36.76 -11.08
N LYS A 1008 -89.96 35.99 -10.51
CA LYS A 1008 -91.42 36.14 -10.67
C LYS A 1008 -92.17 36.34 -9.34
N GLY A 1009 -91.51 36.76 -8.25
CA GLY A 1009 -92.18 37.05 -6.97
C GLY A 1009 -91.25 37.12 -5.77
N ALA A 1010 -91.80 36.96 -4.58
CA ALA A 1010 -91.06 36.67 -3.36
C ALA A 1010 -91.78 35.63 -2.50
N ILE A 1011 -91.05 35.08 -1.52
CA ILE A 1011 -91.64 34.36 -0.39
C ILE A 1011 -91.28 35.13 0.87
N LEU A 1012 -92.28 35.44 1.70
CA LEU A 1012 -92.11 36.11 2.98
C LEU A 1012 -92.46 35.13 4.10
N TRP A 1013 -91.71 35.16 5.20
CA TRP A 1013 -91.93 34.32 6.38
C TRP A 1013 -91.97 35.15 7.65
N SER A 1014 -92.92 34.87 8.52
CA SER A 1014 -92.88 35.25 9.94
C SER A 1014 -93.23 34.05 10.82
N SER A 1015 -92.89 34.12 12.11
CA SER A 1015 -93.31 33.12 13.10
C SER A 1015 -94.84 33.00 13.24
N ALA A 1016 -95.57 34.08 12.95
CA ALA A 1016 -97.04 34.14 13.07
C ALA A 1016 -97.79 33.72 11.79
N THR A 1017 -97.13 33.68 10.64
CA THR A 1017 -97.80 33.43 9.33
C THR A 1017 -97.23 32.26 8.53
N GLY A 1018 -96.09 31.70 8.93
CA GLY A 1018 -95.37 30.73 8.11
C GLY A 1018 -94.81 31.37 6.83
N ALA A 1019 -94.35 30.55 5.89
CA ALA A 1019 -93.76 31.03 4.63
C ALA A 1019 -94.82 31.09 3.52
N GLN A 1020 -95.14 32.30 3.07
CA GLN A 1020 -96.22 32.58 2.14
C GLN A 1020 -95.68 33.16 0.83
N VAL A 1021 -96.26 32.70 -0.29
CA VAL A 1021 -95.86 33.10 -1.64
C VAL A 1021 -96.56 34.40 -2.05
N SER A 1022 -95.80 35.38 -2.52
CA SER A 1022 -96.29 36.64 -3.09
C SER A 1022 -95.76 36.77 -4.52
N PRO A 1023 -96.49 36.30 -5.55
CA PRO A 1023 -96.10 36.39 -6.95
C PRO A 1023 -95.98 37.84 -7.45
N ASN A 1024 -95.24 38.08 -8.52
CA ASN A 1024 -95.27 39.36 -9.23
C ASN A 1024 -96.62 39.50 -9.96
N GLY A 1025 -97.34 40.58 -9.66
CA GLY A 1025 -98.70 40.84 -10.15
C GLY A 1025 -99.34 42.00 -9.38
N ALA A 1026 -100.56 42.37 -9.77
CA ALA A 1026 -101.23 43.56 -9.23
C ALA A 1026 -101.36 43.56 -7.70
N ILE A 1027 -101.67 42.41 -7.08
CA ILE A 1027 -101.75 42.25 -5.61
C ILE A 1027 -100.42 42.63 -4.95
N ARG A 1028 -99.29 42.12 -5.45
CA ARG A 1028 -97.96 42.47 -4.94
C ARG A 1028 -97.58 43.93 -5.18
N THR A 1029 -98.01 44.53 -6.29
CA THR A 1029 -97.85 45.98 -6.54
C THR A 1029 -98.66 46.84 -5.55
N ALA A 1030 -99.87 46.40 -5.18
CA ALA A 1030 -100.67 47.06 -4.15
C ALA A 1030 -100.08 46.86 -2.74
N TYR A 1031 -99.51 45.69 -2.46
CA TYR A 1031 -98.78 45.40 -1.23
C TYR A 1031 -97.51 46.28 -1.10
N GLN A 1032 -96.75 46.45 -2.19
CA GLN A 1032 -95.62 47.39 -2.26
C GLN A 1032 -96.04 48.83 -1.95
N LYS A 1033 -97.12 49.32 -2.59
CA LYS A 1033 -97.70 50.65 -2.31
C LYS A 1033 -98.21 50.81 -0.88
N SER A 1034 -98.48 49.70 -0.19
CA SER A 1034 -98.92 49.67 1.22
C SER A 1034 -97.76 49.56 2.22
N GLY A 1035 -96.50 49.60 1.76
CA GLY A 1035 -95.29 49.49 2.58
C GLY A 1035 -94.72 48.08 2.76
N PHE A 1036 -95.17 47.10 1.95
CA PHE A 1036 -94.89 45.67 2.14
C PHE A 1036 -95.14 45.21 3.60
N GLU A 1037 -94.34 44.28 4.12
CA GLU A 1037 -94.49 43.70 5.46
C GLU A 1037 -94.15 44.68 6.59
N SER A 1038 -93.40 45.74 6.28
CA SER A 1038 -93.11 46.86 7.17
C SER A 1038 -94.26 47.87 7.27
N GLY A 1039 -95.28 47.75 6.40
CA GLY A 1039 -96.47 48.59 6.36
C GLY A 1039 -97.67 48.02 7.12
N ARG A 1040 -98.81 48.73 7.08
CA ARG A 1040 -100.03 48.42 7.85
C ARG A 1040 -100.63 47.02 7.60
N LEU A 1041 -100.29 46.36 6.49
CA LEU A 1041 -100.75 44.99 6.22
C LEU A 1041 -99.94 43.93 7.00
N GLY A 1042 -98.69 44.21 7.38
CA GLY A 1042 -97.80 43.19 7.93
C GLY A 1042 -97.50 42.07 6.93
N PHE A 1043 -97.01 40.94 7.42
CA PHE A 1043 -96.67 39.77 6.60
C PHE A 1043 -97.94 39.14 5.96
N PRO A 1044 -97.82 38.46 4.79
CA PRO A 1044 -98.92 37.69 4.23
C PRO A 1044 -99.25 36.49 5.14
N LYS A 1045 -100.55 36.20 5.30
CA LYS A 1045 -101.09 35.00 5.98
C LYS A 1045 -101.36 33.86 5.01
N SER A 1046 -101.57 34.17 3.72
CA SER A 1046 -101.85 33.20 2.66
C SER A 1046 -100.94 33.43 1.45
N GLY A 1047 -100.85 32.45 0.55
CA GLY A 1047 -100.57 32.74 -0.86
C GLY A 1047 -101.74 33.47 -1.52
N GLU A 1048 -101.60 33.88 -2.78
CA GLU A 1048 -102.75 34.32 -3.58
C GLU A 1048 -103.68 33.13 -3.86
N TYR A 1049 -104.97 33.28 -3.58
CA TYR A 1049 -106.02 32.27 -3.82
C TYR A 1049 -107.22 32.88 -4.55
N ALA A 1050 -108.05 32.04 -5.19
CA ALA A 1050 -109.22 32.50 -5.94
C ALA A 1050 -110.48 32.57 -5.05
N VAL A 1051 -111.30 33.60 -5.25
CA VAL A 1051 -112.63 33.75 -4.64
C VAL A 1051 -113.62 34.09 -5.75
N GLY A 1052 -114.31 33.07 -6.28
CA GLY A 1052 -115.09 33.21 -7.50
C GLY A 1052 -114.19 33.60 -8.68
N LYS A 1053 -114.41 34.79 -9.26
CA LYS A 1053 -113.59 35.35 -10.34
C LYS A 1053 -112.49 36.32 -9.87
N THR A 1054 -112.38 36.61 -8.57
CA THR A 1054 -111.35 37.51 -8.02
C THR A 1054 -110.16 36.71 -7.46
N ARG A 1055 -109.00 37.36 -7.29
CA ARG A 1055 -107.87 36.81 -6.51
C ARG A 1055 -107.74 37.58 -5.21
N VAL A 1056 -107.41 36.89 -4.13
CA VAL A 1056 -107.25 37.47 -2.79
C VAL A 1056 -105.92 37.02 -2.19
N GLN A 1057 -105.25 37.92 -1.47
CA GLN A 1057 -104.20 37.56 -0.52
C GLN A 1057 -104.53 38.19 0.84
N ASP A 1058 -104.53 37.36 1.88
CA ASP A 1058 -104.70 37.81 3.26
C ASP A 1058 -103.33 38.17 3.87
N PHE A 1059 -103.32 39.19 4.73
CA PHE A 1059 -102.15 39.68 5.47
C PHE A 1059 -102.51 39.82 6.96
N GLN A 1060 -101.53 40.06 7.83
CA GLN A 1060 -101.77 40.18 9.28
C GLN A 1060 -102.81 41.27 9.60
N GLY A 1061 -102.58 42.49 9.11
CA GLY A 1061 -103.42 43.68 9.30
C GLY A 1061 -104.38 43.99 8.16
N GLY A 1062 -104.79 43.01 7.35
CA GLY A 1062 -105.79 43.23 6.29
C GLY A 1062 -105.83 42.17 5.19
N LYS A 1063 -106.39 42.53 4.03
CA LYS A 1063 -106.33 41.75 2.79
C LYS A 1063 -106.32 42.62 1.54
N ILE A 1064 -105.80 42.09 0.44
CA ILE A 1064 -105.88 42.71 -0.88
C ILE A 1064 -106.69 41.80 -1.80
N THR A 1065 -107.76 42.34 -2.40
CA THR A 1065 -108.50 41.71 -3.50
C THR A 1065 -108.08 42.31 -4.83
N LEU A 1066 -107.85 41.47 -5.84
CA LEU A 1066 -107.78 41.84 -7.26
C LEU A 1066 -109.13 41.52 -7.90
N GLU A 1067 -109.87 42.56 -8.25
CA GLU A 1067 -111.17 42.48 -8.90
C GLU A 1067 -111.03 42.07 -10.39
N THR A 1068 -112.12 41.61 -11.01
CA THR A 1068 -112.13 41.15 -12.41
C THR A 1068 -111.80 42.23 -13.45
N ASN A 1069 -111.91 43.51 -13.08
CA ASN A 1069 -111.53 44.66 -13.91
C ASN A 1069 -110.04 45.07 -13.74
N GLY A 1070 -109.24 44.25 -13.05
CA GLY A 1070 -107.82 44.52 -12.81
C GLY A 1070 -107.52 45.50 -11.67
N LYS A 1071 -108.54 46.11 -11.05
CA LYS A 1071 -108.36 47.01 -9.91
C LYS A 1071 -108.06 46.22 -8.64
N THR A 1072 -107.11 46.70 -7.85
CA THR A 1072 -106.81 46.16 -6.51
C THR A 1072 -107.50 46.97 -5.42
N THR A 1073 -108.23 46.29 -4.54
CA THR A 1073 -108.85 46.85 -3.34
C THR A 1073 -108.08 46.37 -2.11
N THR A 1074 -107.30 47.24 -1.48
CA THR A 1074 -106.71 46.99 -0.16
C THR A 1074 -107.74 47.30 0.93
N ARG A 1075 -107.96 46.38 1.85
CA ARG A 1075 -108.71 46.63 3.10
C ARG A 1075 -107.81 46.31 4.29
N PHE A 1076 -107.67 47.27 5.21
CA PHE A 1076 -107.03 47.02 6.50
C PHE A 1076 -108.05 46.43 7.48
N ASN A 1077 -107.53 45.71 8.48
CA ASN A 1077 -108.28 45.39 9.69
C ASN A 1077 -108.23 46.57 10.68
#